data_AF-A0A7R9PWL5-F1
#
_entry.id   AF-A0A7R9PWL5-F1
#
_cell.length_a   1.000
_cell.length_b   1.000
_cell.length_c   1.000
_cell.angle_alpha   90.00
_cell.angle_beta   90.00
_cell.angle_gamma   90.00
#
_symmetry.space_group_name_H-M   'P 1'
#
loop_
_entity.id
_entity.type
_entity.pdbx_description
1 polymer ?
#
loop_
_entity_poly.entity_id
_entity_poly.type
_entity_poly.pdbx_seq_one_letter_code
_entity_poly.pdbx_strand_id
1 'polypeptide(L)'
;MAENSLERSVLNEEMVDKSGLTLNGVTTDAKCDANDGNNTIAIGRKISIRSNKKIKVRNRWAIERSNYVNLMKLIVKELIEKSAKTNRIVESNNISLKHLFGGLFESRKDLWNVIEIVERLSSDASDITVSARQIPTIKTHLGRVRAWMRLALMNKRLSDYFRLLLENREIILKDYYEEMSIMMSDEAVIIGGLLVGLNILDCNLFVKEENLDSDDTITSKRIHLNPNGGIITRPTMNDNISVVLDQKNYIEELNRHLSSTISNLEHKIETLQTDNTLMSEELEVYRNVDKNFEIIKTIPEMDSIKQSKEEFSQLEEQLKQEVKRRELAEKELESQLFLKGECETAMHLLERDVLEKQDSVITLRRQLEDIKTINLQMYSKLQECETSIKNKVNHISHLEQNISTMANTISQLESKVTNYEKLRANDEQNQMKLSEQLTDNNKLKILNQVKLPLTVEFEDINNVTDAWNAIHSMKVRGAPAIAILAVLSIAVELNDQQIIGEVNGDKDKLLDQLRQKCQYLCTSRPTAVNIDKECKHLVEVSAKLAADSNISFDSMIKQLTEYSVNLLQIDINVNKSIGDFGAQYIKQLTKKDVNNILTHCNTGSLATAGYGTALGVIRSLHSTKSLSHAYCTETRPYNQGSRLTAWELLRDNIPSTLICDSMVAALFKDKTIDAVVVGADRVVANGDTANKIGTYQIAVLAKYHSVPFFVASPQSTIDMTRKTGDDIPIEERPGDEMKKVAGIQITAPEINCWNPSFDVTPNELITGIITEFGVFAPNQLQTKFVAEYRSRSIPFFGRQRMVWSTDGIRQRPYHSSKRPLLVFRDALDFLKSGSPFLLSLGVPLGSDSLALNVCQLFA
;
A
#
# COMPACT_ATOMS: atom_id res chain seq x y z
N MET A 1 -52.66 -25.94 -29.10
CA MET A 1 -52.20 -24.66 -29.67
C MET A 1 -50.90 -24.29 -29.00
N ALA A 2 -49.81 -23.94 -29.67
CA ALA A 2 -49.37 -24.21 -31.04
C ALA A 2 -47.88 -23.80 -31.09
N GLU A 3 -47.04 -24.56 -31.82
CA GLU A 3 -45.88 -24.10 -32.62
C GLU A 3 -44.82 -23.14 -32.01
N ASN A 4 -43.50 -23.29 -32.19
CA ASN A 4 -42.59 -24.37 -32.61
C ASN A 4 -41.27 -24.08 -31.85
N SER A 5 -40.41 -24.99 -31.39
CA SER A 5 -40.02 -26.35 -31.82
C SER A 5 -39.09 -26.43 -33.04
N LEU A 6 -38.07 -25.56 -33.08
CA LEU A 6 -36.74 -25.90 -33.58
C LEU A 6 -35.69 -25.32 -32.60
N GLU A 7 -34.44 -25.78 -32.47
CA GLU A 7 -33.80 -27.12 -32.37
C GLU A 7 -32.48 -26.84 -31.57
N ARG A 8 -31.86 -27.70 -30.75
CA ARG A 8 -31.36 -29.09 -30.92
C ARG A 8 -30.20 -29.24 -31.93
N SER A 9 -29.16 -30.04 -31.68
CA SER A 9 -28.52 -30.47 -30.40
C SER A 9 -27.23 -31.25 -30.69
N VAL A 10 -26.07 -30.63 -30.49
CA VAL A 10 -24.70 -31.20 -30.54
C VAL A 10 -23.80 -30.26 -29.72
N LEU A 11 -22.97 -30.62 -28.73
CA LEU A 11 -22.91 -31.70 -27.71
C LEU A 11 -22.58 -30.97 -26.36
N ASN A 12 -22.64 -31.49 -25.12
CA ASN A 12 -22.00 -32.65 -24.46
C ASN A 12 -20.45 -32.68 -24.61
N GLU A 13 -19.62 -32.84 -23.58
CA GLU A 13 -19.80 -33.17 -22.14
C GLU A 13 -19.07 -32.08 -21.28
N GLU A 14 -18.93 -32.08 -19.95
CA GLU A 14 -19.19 -33.04 -18.86
C GLU A 14 -19.32 -32.27 -17.51
N MET A 15 -20.34 -32.53 -16.68
CA MET A 15 -20.36 -32.22 -15.23
C MET A 15 -21.57 -32.89 -14.54
N VAL A 16 -21.34 -33.66 -13.46
CA VAL A 16 -22.40 -34.38 -12.72
C VAL A 16 -22.25 -34.25 -11.19
N ASP A 17 -23.04 -33.33 -10.64
CA ASP A 17 -24.10 -33.59 -9.64
C ASP A 17 -23.85 -34.32 -8.28
N LYS A 18 -24.39 -33.69 -7.22
CA LYS A 18 -25.07 -34.23 -6.01
C LYS A 18 -24.39 -35.05 -4.89
N SER A 19 -24.43 -34.40 -3.71
CA SER A 19 -24.90 -34.88 -2.38
C SER A 19 -24.39 -36.21 -1.80
N GLY A 20 -23.73 -36.13 -0.64
CA GLY A 20 -23.15 -37.29 0.05
C GLY A 20 -24.08 -38.06 1.00
N LEU A 21 -23.52 -39.13 1.56
CA LEU A 21 -24.00 -39.81 2.77
C LEU A 21 -22.81 -40.42 3.55
N THR A 22 -23.07 -40.80 4.79
CA THR A 22 -22.12 -41.26 5.83
C THR A 22 -21.39 -42.55 5.51
N LEU A 23 -20.20 -42.75 6.13
CA LEU A 23 -19.88 -44.01 6.83
C LEU A 23 -18.73 -43.88 7.85
N ASN A 24 -18.66 -44.88 8.74
CA ASN A 24 -17.79 -45.04 9.93
C ASN A 24 -16.29 -45.21 9.53
N GLY A 25 -15.28 -45.19 10.42
CA GLY A 25 -15.17 -45.27 11.89
C GLY A 25 -13.82 -45.95 12.26
N VAL A 26 -13.67 -46.50 13.48
CA VAL A 26 -12.45 -47.22 13.99
C VAL A 26 -11.26 -46.25 14.23
N THR A 27 -10.93 -45.83 15.46
CA THR A 27 -10.17 -46.52 16.55
C THR A 27 -8.75 -46.97 16.11
N THR A 28 -7.70 -46.91 16.93
CA THR A 28 -7.57 -47.33 18.35
C THR A 28 -6.70 -46.43 19.23
N ASP A 29 -6.89 -46.55 20.55
CA ASP A 29 -6.03 -46.00 21.59
C ASP A 29 -4.60 -46.59 21.60
N ALA A 30 -3.68 -45.86 22.24
CA ALA A 30 -2.53 -46.44 22.91
C ALA A 30 -2.36 -45.77 24.28
N LYS A 31 -2.72 -46.49 25.35
CA LYS A 31 -2.44 -46.08 26.74
C LYS A 31 -1.02 -46.49 27.15
N CYS A 32 -0.37 -45.64 27.94
CA CYS A 32 0.68 -46.05 28.87
C CYS A 32 0.33 -45.48 30.25
N ASP A 33 -0.14 -46.32 31.17
CA ASP A 33 -0.41 -45.92 32.55
C ASP A 33 0.89 -45.88 33.37
N ALA A 34 1.03 -44.90 34.25
CA ALA A 34 2.02 -44.90 35.33
C ALA A 34 1.43 -44.20 36.56
N ASN A 35 1.33 -44.93 37.68
CA ASN A 35 0.91 -44.36 38.96
C ASN A 35 2.07 -43.56 39.56
N ASP A 36 1.75 -42.46 40.23
CA ASP A 36 1.89 -42.42 41.68
C ASP A 36 1.02 -41.30 42.27
N GLY A 37 0.63 -41.45 43.54
CA GLY A 37 -0.31 -40.52 44.17
C GLY A 37 0.03 -40.22 45.61
N ASN A 38 -0.31 -39.00 46.05
CA ASN A 38 -0.75 -38.80 47.42
C ASN A 38 -1.65 -37.57 47.59
N ASN A 39 -2.44 -37.57 48.65
CA ASN A 39 -3.51 -36.58 48.87
C ASN A 39 -3.01 -35.29 49.52
N THR A 40 -3.58 -34.15 49.11
CA THR A 40 -3.99 -33.09 50.06
C THR A 40 -5.14 -32.25 49.50
N ILE A 41 -6.09 -31.84 50.34
CA ILE A 41 -7.36 -31.24 49.92
C ILE A 41 -7.37 -29.73 50.24
N ALA A 42 -7.52 -28.88 49.21
CA ALA A 42 -7.64 -27.41 49.39
C ALA A 42 -8.48 -26.70 48.29
N ILE A 43 -9.80 -26.89 48.36
CA ILE A 43 -10.89 -25.96 47.95
C ILE A 43 -10.55 -24.85 46.91
N GLY A 44 -10.69 -25.20 45.63
CA GLY A 44 -11.55 -24.48 44.67
C GLY A 44 -11.34 -22.98 44.37
N ARG A 45 -10.55 -22.68 43.31
CA ARG A 45 -10.80 -21.52 42.42
C ARG A 45 -10.69 -21.94 40.94
N LYS A 46 -11.79 -21.81 40.18
CA LYS A 46 -11.80 -22.05 38.72
C LYS A 46 -11.14 -20.87 37.99
N ILE A 47 -9.92 -21.07 37.46
CA ILE A 47 -9.30 -20.12 36.52
C ILE A 47 -9.74 -20.48 35.10
N SER A 48 -10.56 -19.64 34.47
CA SER A 48 -10.95 -19.82 33.07
C SER A 48 -9.92 -19.19 32.14
N ILE A 49 -8.92 -19.97 31.71
CA ILE A 49 -7.93 -19.52 30.73
C ILE A 49 -8.57 -19.51 29.33
N ARG A 50 -9.18 -18.38 28.96
CA ARG A 50 -9.71 -18.16 27.60
C ARG A 50 -8.58 -17.94 26.60
N SER A 51 -8.19 -19.02 25.91
CA SER A 51 -7.66 -19.07 24.54
C SER A 51 -7.06 -17.76 23.97
N ASN A 52 -5.73 -17.63 24.04
CA ASN A 52 -5.02 -16.62 23.25
C ASN A 52 -5.23 -16.87 21.75
N LYS A 53 -5.98 -15.99 21.06
CA LYS A 53 -5.97 -15.93 19.59
C LYS A 53 -4.60 -15.43 19.13
N LYS A 54 -3.68 -16.35 18.82
CA LYS A 54 -2.37 -16.01 18.24
C LYS A 54 -2.58 -15.15 16.99
N ILE A 55 -2.03 -13.94 17.00
CA ILE A 55 -1.87 -13.12 15.80
C ILE A 55 -0.98 -13.91 14.83
N LYS A 56 -1.48 -14.23 13.63
CA LYS A 56 -0.67 -14.84 12.57
C LYS A 56 0.27 -13.79 12.00
N VAL A 57 1.41 -13.58 12.66
CA VAL A 57 2.59 -13.00 12.03
C VAL A 57 2.93 -13.88 10.83
N ARG A 58 2.80 -13.34 9.61
CA ARG A 58 3.05 -14.09 8.38
C ARG A 58 4.57 -14.24 8.26
N ASN A 59 5.07 -15.41 8.65
CA ASN A 59 6.50 -15.62 8.90
C ASN A 59 7.33 -15.37 7.62
N ARG A 60 8.20 -14.35 7.65
CA ARG A 60 9.05 -13.93 6.53
C ARG A 60 9.90 -15.08 6.00
N TRP A 61 10.49 -15.87 6.90
CA TRP A 61 11.33 -17.01 6.54
C TRP A 61 10.54 -18.09 5.79
N ALA A 62 9.28 -18.34 6.15
CA ALA A 62 8.42 -19.29 5.43
C ALA A 62 8.06 -18.81 4.01
N ILE A 63 8.03 -17.49 3.76
CA ILE A 63 7.84 -16.94 2.41
C ILE A 63 9.14 -17.11 1.59
N GLU A 64 10.29 -16.78 2.17
CA GLU A 64 11.59 -16.91 1.49
C GLU A 64 11.91 -18.37 1.14
N ARG A 65 11.68 -19.33 2.05
CA ARG A 65 11.85 -20.77 1.75
C ARG A 65 10.84 -21.27 0.69
N SER A 66 9.58 -20.87 0.77
CA SER A 66 8.56 -21.25 -0.23
C SER A 66 8.91 -20.74 -1.64
N ASN A 67 9.46 -19.53 -1.74
CA ASN A 67 9.96 -18.98 -3.00
C ASN A 67 11.13 -19.81 -3.54
N TYR A 68 12.09 -20.18 -2.69
CA TYR A 68 13.22 -21.04 -3.09
C TYR A 68 12.77 -22.43 -3.55
N VAL A 69 11.82 -23.08 -2.84
CA VAL A 69 11.24 -24.37 -3.28
C VAL A 69 10.58 -24.24 -4.66
N ASN A 70 9.93 -23.11 -4.95
CA ASN A 70 9.31 -22.89 -6.26
C ASN A 70 10.35 -22.59 -7.36
N LEU A 71 11.45 -21.90 -7.05
CA LEU A 71 12.59 -21.77 -7.95
C LEU A 71 13.20 -23.14 -8.30
N MET A 72 13.43 -24.00 -7.31
CA MET A 72 13.95 -25.36 -7.52
C MET A 72 13.02 -26.22 -8.38
N LYS A 73 11.69 -26.10 -8.21
CA LYS A 73 10.71 -26.76 -9.11
C LYS A 73 10.86 -26.30 -10.56
N LEU A 74 11.06 -25.01 -10.80
CA LEU A 74 11.22 -24.45 -12.14
C LEU A 74 12.54 -24.91 -12.78
N ILE A 75 13.65 -24.86 -12.05
CA ILE A 75 14.97 -25.32 -12.54
C ILE A 75 14.94 -26.81 -12.90
N VAL A 76 14.41 -27.67 -12.02
CA VAL A 76 14.29 -29.12 -12.28
C VAL A 76 13.37 -29.40 -13.46
N LYS A 77 12.23 -28.69 -13.55
CA LYS A 77 11.31 -28.81 -14.70
C LYS A 77 11.99 -28.40 -16.01
N GLU A 78 12.69 -27.27 -16.03
CA GLU A 78 13.37 -26.76 -17.22
C GLU A 78 14.49 -27.71 -17.68
N LEU A 79 15.25 -28.29 -16.76
CA LEU A 79 16.27 -29.30 -17.06
C LEU A 79 15.66 -30.53 -17.74
N ILE A 80 14.55 -31.06 -17.22
CA ILE A 80 13.84 -32.20 -17.80
C ILE A 80 13.21 -31.84 -19.15
N GLU A 81 12.60 -30.65 -19.30
CA GLU A 81 12.00 -30.19 -20.56
C GLU A 81 13.02 -29.80 -21.63
N LYS A 82 14.26 -29.45 -21.25
CA LYS A 82 15.39 -29.29 -22.19
C LYS A 82 15.91 -30.66 -22.61
N SER A 83 16.21 -31.53 -21.65
CA SER A 83 16.74 -32.88 -21.94
C SER A 83 15.79 -33.71 -22.81
N ALA A 84 14.47 -33.59 -22.62
CA ALA A 84 13.47 -34.28 -23.43
C ALA A 84 13.54 -33.91 -24.93
N LYS A 85 14.13 -32.75 -25.28
CA LYS A 85 14.37 -32.33 -26.67
C LYS A 85 15.73 -32.81 -27.17
N THR A 86 16.75 -32.78 -26.32
CA THR A 86 18.14 -33.20 -26.64
C THR A 86 18.38 -34.69 -26.37
N ASN A 87 17.39 -35.55 -26.64
CA ASN A 87 17.45 -37.00 -26.51
C ASN A 87 17.98 -37.50 -25.13
N ARG A 88 17.56 -36.82 -24.06
CA ARG A 88 17.99 -36.94 -22.64
C ARG A 88 19.41 -36.50 -22.29
N ILE A 89 20.22 -36.13 -23.27
CA ILE A 89 21.59 -35.64 -23.07
C ILE A 89 21.55 -34.20 -22.54
N VAL A 90 22.36 -33.90 -21.52
CA VAL A 90 22.51 -32.53 -20.98
C VAL A 90 23.99 -32.14 -20.94
N GLU A 91 24.31 -31.02 -21.61
CA GLU A 91 25.66 -30.46 -21.69
C GLU A 91 26.06 -29.64 -20.46
N SER A 92 27.37 -29.56 -20.17
CA SER A 92 27.91 -28.86 -18.98
C SER A 92 27.71 -27.34 -18.99
N ASN A 93 27.56 -26.74 -20.17
CA ASN A 93 27.34 -25.30 -20.28
C ASN A 93 25.92 -24.84 -19.92
N ASN A 94 24.97 -25.76 -19.72
CA ASN A 94 23.57 -25.44 -19.44
C ASN A 94 23.42 -24.54 -18.20
N ILE A 95 22.90 -23.33 -18.42
CA ILE A 95 22.68 -22.28 -17.41
C ILE A 95 21.83 -22.80 -16.24
N SER A 96 20.82 -23.63 -16.52
CA SER A 96 19.94 -24.21 -15.51
C SER A 96 20.68 -25.19 -14.58
N LEU A 97 21.70 -25.91 -15.05
CA LEU A 97 22.60 -26.70 -14.19
C LEU A 97 23.49 -25.81 -13.33
N LYS A 98 24.00 -24.71 -13.90
CA LYS A 98 24.85 -23.75 -13.16
C LYS A 98 24.06 -23.11 -12.01
N HIS A 99 22.79 -22.76 -12.20
CA HIS A 99 21.90 -22.31 -11.13
C HIS A 99 21.55 -23.41 -10.10
N LEU A 100 21.33 -24.66 -10.54
CA LEU A 100 21.07 -25.79 -9.62
C LEU A 100 22.21 -25.97 -8.61
N PHE A 101 23.46 -26.00 -9.09
CA PHE A 101 24.64 -26.23 -8.24
C PHE A 101 25.04 -25.00 -7.41
N GLY A 102 24.88 -23.78 -7.93
CA GLY A 102 25.12 -22.55 -7.16
C GLY A 102 24.02 -22.26 -6.13
N GLY A 103 22.79 -22.72 -6.37
CA GLY A 103 21.65 -22.47 -5.50
C GLY A 103 21.65 -23.29 -4.21
N LEU A 104 22.09 -24.56 -4.25
CA LEU A 104 21.97 -25.48 -3.10
C LEU A 104 22.98 -25.24 -1.97
N PHE A 105 24.15 -24.66 -2.26
CA PHE A 105 25.28 -24.58 -1.30
C PHE A 105 26.08 -23.28 -1.48
N GLU A 106 26.01 -22.37 -0.48
CA GLU A 106 26.58 -21.02 -0.55
C GLU A 106 28.06 -20.91 -0.11
N SER A 107 28.70 -19.76 -0.37
CA SER A 107 30.15 -19.55 -0.29
C SER A 107 30.72 -19.46 1.14
N ARG A 108 31.02 -20.62 1.76
CA ARG A 108 31.95 -20.76 2.91
C ARG A 108 32.99 -21.87 2.66
N LYS A 109 34.16 -21.74 3.27
CA LYS A 109 35.35 -22.58 3.01
C LYS A 109 35.15 -24.05 3.42
N ASP A 110 34.33 -24.28 4.43
CA ASP A 110 34.24 -25.55 5.17
C ASP A 110 33.21 -26.52 4.58
N LEU A 111 32.50 -26.11 3.52
CA LEU A 111 31.36 -26.84 2.96
C LEU A 111 31.76 -28.19 2.33
N TRP A 112 33.01 -28.31 1.87
CA TRP A 112 33.59 -29.58 1.44
C TRP A 112 33.57 -30.65 2.56
N ASN A 113 33.70 -30.24 3.83
CA ASN A 113 33.72 -31.17 4.96
C ASN A 113 32.34 -31.84 5.16
N VAL A 114 31.25 -31.17 4.79
CA VAL A 114 29.89 -31.75 4.79
C VAL A 114 29.77 -32.88 3.75
N ILE A 115 30.49 -32.77 2.63
CA ILE A 115 30.56 -33.81 1.60
C ILE A 115 31.47 -34.97 2.03
N GLU A 116 32.60 -34.71 2.71
CA GLU A 116 33.44 -35.76 3.30
C GLU A 116 32.73 -36.54 4.43
N ILE A 117 31.59 -36.05 4.95
CA ILE A 117 30.73 -36.82 5.85
C ILE A 117 29.82 -37.79 5.06
N VAL A 118 29.44 -37.49 3.81
CA VAL A 118 28.73 -38.43 2.93
C VAL A 118 29.60 -39.64 2.60
N GLU A 119 30.90 -39.45 2.35
CA GLU A 119 31.92 -40.50 2.19
C GLU A 119 31.98 -41.47 3.38
N ARG A 120 31.63 -41.02 4.60
CA ARG A 120 31.59 -41.85 5.81
C ARG A 120 30.27 -42.58 6.04
N LEU A 121 29.19 -42.13 5.41
CA LEU A 121 27.84 -42.66 5.58
C LEU A 121 27.40 -43.57 4.42
N SER A 122 28.04 -43.45 3.26
CA SER A 122 27.82 -44.30 2.10
C SER A 122 29.17 -44.63 1.44
N SER A 123 29.54 -45.91 1.43
CA SER A 123 30.72 -46.45 0.74
C SER A 123 30.77 -46.01 -0.73
N ASP A 124 29.62 -45.99 -1.38
CA ASP A 124 29.42 -45.71 -2.80
C ASP A 124 29.76 -44.25 -3.16
N ALA A 125 29.79 -43.36 -2.16
CA ALA A 125 30.25 -41.98 -2.32
C ALA A 125 31.78 -41.84 -2.25
N SER A 126 32.53 -42.85 -1.82
CA SER A 126 34.00 -42.83 -1.72
C SER A 126 34.65 -42.51 -3.06
N ASP A 127 34.34 -43.29 -4.11
CA ASP A 127 34.99 -43.16 -5.42
C ASP A 127 34.74 -41.78 -6.05
N ILE A 128 33.54 -41.23 -5.85
CA ILE A 128 33.14 -39.88 -6.28
C ILE A 128 33.94 -38.82 -5.50
N THR A 129 34.08 -39.00 -4.19
CA THR A 129 34.76 -38.04 -3.31
C THR A 129 36.27 -38.04 -3.55
N VAL A 130 36.89 -39.22 -3.70
CA VAL A 130 38.29 -39.38 -4.13
C VAL A 130 38.51 -38.76 -5.51
N SER A 131 37.62 -39.03 -6.49
CA SER A 131 37.72 -38.46 -7.83
C SER A 131 37.68 -36.93 -7.82
N ALA A 132 36.72 -36.33 -7.08
CA ALA A 132 36.62 -34.87 -6.94
C ALA A 132 37.79 -34.26 -6.14
N ARG A 133 38.35 -34.98 -5.16
CA ARG A 133 39.52 -34.58 -4.36
C ARG A 133 40.82 -34.56 -5.18
N GLN A 134 40.92 -35.39 -6.24
CA GLN A 134 42.13 -35.57 -7.05
C GLN A 134 42.21 -34.71 -8.33
N ILE A 135 41.19 -33.88 -8.66
CA ILE A 135 41.20 -33.08 -9.91
C ILE A 135 42.22 -31.93 -9.82
N PRO A 136 43.33 -31.92 -10.60
CA PRO A 136 44.42 -30.95 -10.39
C PRO A 136 44.09 -29.52 -10.86
N THR A 137 43.09 -29.37 -11.72
CA THR A 137 42.67 -28.07 -12.26
C THR A 137 41.81 -27.26 -11.28
N ILE A 138 41.32 -27.88 -10.19
CA ILE A 138 40.36 -27.27 -9.25
C ILE A 138 41.04 -26.95 -7.91
N LYS A 139 41.14 -25.67 -7.59
CA LYS A 139 41.87 -25.15 -6.42
C LYS A 139 40.96 -24.78 -5.26
N THR A 140 39.70 -24.42 -5.49
CA THR A 140 38.77 -24.01 -4.42
C THR A 140 37.96 -25.18 -3.87
N HIS A 141 37.56 -25.10 -2.59
CA HIS A 141 36.62 -26.05 -2.00
C HIS A 141 35.26 -26.01 -2.72
N LEU A 142 34.81 -24.82 -3.17
CA LEU A 142 33.55 -24.65 -3.91
C LEU A 142 33.60 -25.31 -5.30
N GLY A 143 34.71 -25.20 -6.01
CA GLY A 143 34.94 -25.92 -7.28
C GLY A 143 34.92 -27.44 -7.08
N ARG A 144 35.49 -27.95 -5.98
CA ARG A 144 35.43 -29.40 -5.65
C ARG A 144 34.02 -29.86 -5.30
N VAL A 145 33.26 -29.05 -4.56
CA VAL A 145 31.83 -29.24 -4.28
C VAL A 145 31.03 -29.32 -5.60
N ARG A 146 31.24 -28.36 -6.52
CA ARG A 146 30.60 -28.35 -7.85
C ARG A 146 30.99 -29.59 -8.69
N ALA A 147 32.25 -29.99 -8.69
CA ALA A 147 32.72 -31.20 -9.37
C ALA A 147 32.09 -32.48 -8.81
N TRP A 148 32.03 -32.60 -7.48
CA TRP A 148 31.39 -33.72 -6.78
C TRP A 148 29.90 -33.85 -7.16
N MET A 149 29.17 -32.74 -7.22
CA MET A 149 27.76 -32.75 -7.64
C MET A 149 27.56 -33.16 -9.11
N ARG A 150 28.46 -32.75 -10.01
CA ARG A 150 28.45 -33.20 -11.41
C ARG A 150 28.64 -34.72 -11.51
N LEU A 151 29.60 -35.27 -10.77
CA LEU A 151 29.86 -36.72 -10.70
C LEU A 151 28.71 -37.49 -10.03
N ALA A 152 28.12 -36.95 -8.95
CA ALA A 152 26.94 -37.54 -8.31
C ALA A 152 25.69 -37.52 -9.19
N LEU A 153 25.55 -36.53 -10.08
CA LEU A 153 24.48 -36.45 -11.08
C LEU A 153 24.71 -37.42 -12.24
N MET A 154 25.94 -37.52 -12.77
CA MET A 154 26.35 -38.54 -13.75
C MET A 154 26.03 -39.96 -13.26
N ASN A 155 26.37 -40.26 -12.01
CA ASN A 155 26.12 -41.56 -11.39
C ASN A 155 24.66 -41.75 -10.96
N LYS A 156 23.77 -40.77 -11.20
CA LYS A 156 22.33 -40.79 -10.90
C LYS A 156 22.02 -41.03 -9.41
N ARG A 157 22.93 -40.58 -8.52
CA ARG A 157 22.87 -40.73 -7.06
C ARG A 157 22.70 -39.41 -6.28
N LEU A 158 22.75 -38.26 -6.94
CA LEU A 158 22.65 -36.94 -6.28
C LEU A 158 21.43 -36.81 -5.35
N SER A 159 20.29 -37.38 -5.74
CA SER A 159 19.06 -37.40 -4.96
C SER A 159 19.11 -38.33 -3.74
N ASP A 160 19.77 -39.49 -3.85
CA ASP A 160 19.98 -40.42 -2.74
C ASP A 160 20.91 -39.81 -1.67
N TYR A 161 22.04 -39.23 -2.09
CA TYR A 161 22.99 -38.58 -1.18
C TYR A 161 22.39 -37.34 -0.50
N PHE A 162 21.56 -36.56 -1.21
CA PHE A 162 20.86 -35.42 -0.62
C PHE A 162 19.82 -35.86 0.42
N ARG A 163 19.10 -36.97 0.18
CA ARG A 163 18.19 -37.55 1.17
C ARG A 163 18.95 -38.01 2.42
N LEU A 164 20.06 -38.71 2.25
CA LEU A 164 20.88 -39.22 3.35
C LEU A 164 21.46 -38.09 4.25
N LEU A 165 21.79 -36.93 3.67
CA LEU A 165 22.13 -35.72 4.43
C LEU A 165 20.94 -35.16 5.24
N LEU A 166 19.74 -35.17 4.68
CA LEU A 166 18.52 -34.70 5.35
C LEU A 166 18.07 -35.64 6.47
N GLU A 167 18.21 -36.96 6.29
CA GLU A 167 17.90 -37.97 7.31
C GLU A 167 18.77 -37.80 8.58
N ASN A 168 19.98 -37.28 8.42
CA ASN A 168 20.94 -37.04 9.51
C ASN A 168 21.09 -35.55 9.88
N ARG A 169 20.16 -34.68 9.43
CA ARG A 169 20.29 -33.20 9.51
C ARG A 169 20.53 -32.65 10.92
N GLU A 170 19.92 -33.24 11.95
CA GLU A 170 20.04 -32.76 13.33
C GLU A 170 21.43 -32.98 13.96
N ILE A 171 22.19 -33.95 13.43
CA ILE A 171 23.54 -34.30 13.89
C ILE A 171 24.61 -33.64 13.01
N ILE A 172 24.37 -33.58 11.69
CA ILE A 172 25.40 -33.13 10.72
C ILE A 172 25.25 -31.66 10.34
N LEU A 173 24.02 -31.20 10.06
CA LEU A 173 23.79 -29.90 9.42
C LEU A 173 23.58 -28.77 10.43
N LYS A 174 23.25 -29.11 11.69
CA LYS A 174 22.98 -28.16 12.79
C LYS A 174 24.15 -27.22 13.11
N ASP A 175 25.39 -27.68 12.96
CA ASP A 175 26.58 -26.86 13.21
C ASP A 175 26.92 -25.92 12.03
N TYR A 176 26.34 -26.16 10.85
CA TYR A 176 26.60 -25.39 9.63
C TYR A 176 25.44 -24.43 9.26
N TYR A 177 24.18 -24.81 9.54
CA TYR A 177 22.98 -24.09 9.13
C TYR A 177 22.14 -23.62 10.33
N GLU A 178 21.45 -22.48 10.19
CA GLU A 178 20.50 -22.01 11.21
C GLU A 178 19.24 -22.89 11.28
N GLU A 179 18.59 -22.96 12.44
CA GLU A 179 17.33 -23.70 12.66
C GLU A 179 16.18 -23.24 11.73
N MET A 180 16.22 -22.00 11.23
CA MET A 180 15.24 -21.46 10.28
C MET A 180 15.61 -21.66 8.80
N SER A 181 16.83 -22.16 8.52
CA SER A 181 17.34 -22.40 7.17
C SER A 181 16.58 -23.53 6.46
N ILE A 182 16.63 -23.55 5.12
CA ILE A 182 15.86 -24.53 4.35
C ILE A 182 16.31 -25.97 4.60
N MET A 183 17.62 -26.22 4.74
CA MET A 183 18.19 -27.54 5.02
C MET A 183 17.73 -28.13 6.36
N MET A 184 17.38 -27.29 7.34
CA MET A 184 16.86 -27.71 8.64
C MET A 184 15.33 -27.89 8.65
N SER A 185 14.65 -27.63 7.52
CA SER A 185 13.19 -27.67 7.40
C SER A 185 12.69 -28.82 6.53
N ASP A 186 11.44 -29.23 6.75
CA ASP A 186 10.81 -30.31 5.96
C ASP A 186 10.54 -29.91 4.50
N GLU A 187 10.61 -28.62 4.18
CA GLU A 187 10.55 -28.11 2.81
C GLU A 187 11.76 -28.55 1.96
N ALA A 188 12.91 -28.88 2.57
CA ALA A 188 14.03 -29.50 1.87
C ALA A 188 13.75 -30.95 1.43
N VAL A 189 12.86 -31.68 2.12
CA VAL A 189 12.45 -33.03 1.70
C VAL A 189 11.70 -32.98 0.36
N ILE A 190 10.96 -31.90 0.11
CA ILE A 190 10.32 -31.62 -1.18
C ILE A 190 11.38 -31.44 -2.28
N ILE A 191 12.48 -30.73 -1.98
CA ILE A 191 13.61 -30.56 -2.91
C ILE A 191 14.29 -31.90 -3.18
N GLY A 192 14.53 -32.73 -2.15
CA GLY A 192 15.05 -34.09 -2.32
C GLY A 192 14.15 -34.95 -3.22
N GLY A 193 12.83 -34.84 -3.09
CA GLY A 193 11.86 -35.49 -3.98
C GLY A 193 11.94 -35.00 -5.43
N LEU A 194 12.13 -33.69 -5.65
CA LEU A 194 12.30 -33.11 -7.00
C LEU A 194 13.59 -33.58 -7.66
N LEU A 195 14.70 -33.68 -6.90
CA LEU A 195 15.99 -34.14 -7.41
C LEU A 195 15.95 -35.59 -7.95
N VAL A 196 15.02 -36.45 -7.48
CA VAL A 196 14.83 -37.81 -8.03
C VAL A 196 14.47 -37.77 -9.52
N GLY A 197 13.75 -36.74 -9.97
CA GLY A 197 13.42 -36.56 -11.39
C GLY A 197 14.64 -36.34 -12.29
N LEU A 198 15.76 -35.85 -11.73
CA LEU A 198 17.01 -35.66 -12.47
C LEU A 198 17.75 -36.98 -12.74
N ASN A 199 17.40 -38.08 -12.06
CA ASN A 199 17.99 -39.41 -12.33
C ASN A 199 17.61 -39.95 -13.73
N ILE A 200 16.64 -39.35 -14.41
CA ILE A 200 16.22 -39.69 -15.79
C ILE A 200 17.19 -39.11 -16.84
N LEU A 201 18.02 -38.13 -16.47
CA LEU A 201 18.95 -37.44 -17.36
C LEU A 201 20.19 -38.27 -17.67
N ASP A 202 20.78 -38.08 -18.85
CA ASP A 202 22.07 -38.65 -19.25
C ASP A 202 23.11 -37.51 -19.39
N CYS A 203 23.77 -37.19 -18.27
CA CYS A 203 24.59 -35.98 -18.12
C CYS A 203 26.08 -36.22 -18.47
N ASN A 204 26.48 -35.98 -19.73
CA ASN A 204 27.90 -35.94 -20.13
C ASN A 204 28.52 -34.55 -19.84
N LEU A 205 28.84 -34.28 -18.57
CA LEU A 205 29.36 -32.98 -18.13
C LEU A 205 30.90 -32.97 -18.12
N PHE A 206 31.54 -31.99 -18.77
CA PHE A 206 32.99 -31.85 -18.67
C PHE A 206 33.39 -31.36 -17.26
N VAL A 207 34.35 -32.04 -16.63
CA VAL A 207 34.84 -31.73 -15.26
C VAL A 207 36.31 -31.28 -15.25
N LYS A 208 37.05 -31.47 -16.36
CA LYS A 208 38.48 -31.15 -16.47
C LYS A 208 38.79 -29.79 -17.11
N GLU A 209 37.93 -29.32 -18.01
CA GLU A 209 38.22 -28.19 -18.91
C GLU A 209 37.40 -26.91 -18.62
N GLU A 210 36.31 -27.01 -17.85
CA GLU A 210 35.56 -25.84 -17.40
C GLU A 210 36.15 -25.23 -16.12
N ASN A 211 36.14 -23.89 -16.02
CA ASN A 211 36.62 -23.14 -14.86
C ASN A 211 35.63 -23.23 -13.67
N LEU A 212 35.59 -24.38 -13.01
CA LEU A 212 34.70 -24.63 -11.86
C LEU A 212 34.99 -23.76 -10.62
N ASP A 213 36.15 -23.09 -10.60
CA ASP A 213 36.55 -22.14 -9.55
C ASP A 213 36.02 -20.71 -9.75
N SER A 214 35.41 -20.34 -10.90
CA SER A 214 34.85 -19.00 -11.09
C SER A 214 33.47 -18.83 -10.45
N ASP A 215 33.16 -17.62 -9.96
CA ASP A 215 31.88 -17.27 -9.33
C ASP A 215 30.93 -16.53 -10.31
N ASP A 216 30.99 -16.88 -11.60
CA ASP A 216 30.12 -16.31 -12.65
C ASP A 216 28.63 -16.67 -12.45
N THR A 217 28.31 -17.61 -11.54
CA THR A 217 26.95 -17.81 -11.03
C THR A 217 26.59 -16.72 -10.03
N ILE A 218 25.89 -15.68 -10.48
CA ILE A 218 25.20 -14.74 -9.60
C ILE A 218 24.04 -15.49 -8.92
N THR A 219 24.33 -16.08 -7.77
CA THR A 219 23.36 -16.72 -6.88
C THR A 219 23.19 -15.93 -5.59
N SER A 220 21.96 -15.86 -5.10
CA SER A 220 21.55 -14.99 -3.99
C SER A 220 22.23 -15.31 -2.67
N LYS A 221 22.76 -14.28 -1.99
CA LYS A 221 23.26 -14.35 -0.60
C LYS A 221 22.14 -14.50 0.45
N ARG A 222 21.33 -15.56 0.34
CA ARG A 222 20.20 -15.85 1.25
C ARG A 222 19.98 -17.35 1.48
N ILE A 223 21.04 -18.11 1.74
CA ILE A 223 20.92 -19.25 2.66
C ILE A 223 21.49 -18.82 4.01
N HIS A 224 20.60 -18.59 4.98
CA HIS A 224 20.99 -18.05 6.28
C HIS A 224 21.86 -19.06 7.05
N LEU A 225 23.08 -18.62 7.42
CA LEU A 225 24.14 -19.38 8.08
C LEU A 225 24.48 -18.73 9.44
N ASN A 226 24.72 -19.57 10.45
CA ASN A 226 24.85 -19.15 11.85
C ASN A 226 25.95 -18.06 12.03
N PRO A 227 25.66 -16.90 12.65
CA PRO A 227 26.59 -15.76 12.69
C PRO A 227 27.64 -15.82 13.82
N ASN A 228 27.58 -16.81 14.72
CA ASN A 228 28.36 -16.83 15.96
C ASN A 228 29.86 -17.10 15.76
N GLY A 229 30.58 -16.08 15.30
CA GLY A 229 32.03 -16.12 15.07
C GLY A 229 32.74 -14.76 15.15
N GLY A 230 32.11 -13.69 15.67
CA GLY A 230 32.76 -12.38 15.80
C GLY A 230 31.87 -11.25 16.33
N ILE A 231 32.47 -10.44 17.20
CA ILE A 231 31.92 -9.27 17.93
C ILE A 231 30.96 -8.38 17.12
N ILE A 232 29.80 -8.07 17.69
CA ILE A 232 28.81 -7.13 17.14
C ILE A 232 29.29 -5.68 17.30
N THR A 233 29.21 -4.88 16.23
CA THR A 233 29.21 -3.41 16.27
C THR A 233 27.95 -2.84 15.62
N ARG A 234 27.67 -1.54 15.85
CA ARG A 234 26.37 -0.91 15.54
C ARG A 234 26.13 -0.71 14.03
N PRO A 235 24.85 -0.68 13.57
CA PRO A 235 24.51 -0.48 12.17
C PRO A 235 24.97 0.87 11.62
N THR A 236 25.21 0.92 10.31
CA THR A 236 25.66 2.11 9.56
C THR A 236 24.90 2.22 8.23
N MET A 237 25.08 3.32 7.49
CA MET A 237 24.27 3.69 6.30
C MET A 237 24.18 2.66 5.16
N ASN A 238 24.98 1.57 5.19
CA ASN A 238 24.94 0.52 4.17
C ASN A 238 23.60 -0.25 4.13
N ASP A 239 22.84 -0.31 5.22
CA ASP A 239 21.60 -1.11 5.26
C ASP A 239 20.54 -0.60 4.26
N ASN A 240 20.43 0.73 4.09
CA ASN A 240 19.55 1.33 3.08
C ASN A 240 20.01 1.03 1.64
N ILE A 241 21.33 0.97 1.41
CA ILE A 241 21.91 0.56 0.12
C ILE A 241 21.58 -0.91 -0.15
N SER A 242 21.56 -1.78 0.88
CA SER A 242 21.16 -3.19 0.72
C SER A 242 19.72 -3.34 0.24
N VAL A 243 18.78 -2.52 0.73
CA VAL A 243 17.36 -2.57 0.32
C VAL A 243 17.15 -2.09 -1.12
N VAL A 244 17.91 -1.07 -1.56
CA VAL A 244 17.89 -0.62 -2.96
C VAL A 244 18.54 -1.66 -3.89
N LEU A 245 19.62 -2.31 -3.45
CA LEU A 245 20.22 -3.43 -4.17
C LEU A 245 19.28 -4.64 -4.26
N ASP A 246 18.55 -5.00 -3.19
CA ASP A 246 17.53 -6.05 -3.22
C ASP A 246 16.49 -5.81 -4.32
N GLN A 247 15.96 -4.58 -4.41
CA GLN A 247 14.98 -4.21 -5.45
C GLN A 247 15.58 -4.23 -6.85
N LYS A 248 16.81 -3.74 -7.01
CA LYS A 248 17.55 -3.80 -8.28
C LYS A 248 17.74 -5.25 -8.74
N ASN A 249 18.21 -6.12 -7.85
CA ASN A 249 18.48 -7.53 -8.14
C ASN A 249 17.20 -8.28 -8.56
N TYR A 250 16.06 -7.98 -7.92
CA TYR A 250 14.76 -8.56 -8.31
C TYR A 250 14.34 -8.19 -9.76
N ILE A 251 14.62 -6.95 -10.19
CA ILE A 251 14.34 -6.49 -11.55
C ILE A 251 15.33 -7.07 -12.56
N GLU A 252 16.62 -7.18 -12.22
CA GLU A 252 17.62 -7.84 -13.07
C GLU A 252 17.27 -9.32 -13.30
N GLU A 253 16.77 -10.03 -12.29
CA GLU A 253 16.37 -11.44 -12.41
C GLU A 253 15.10 -11.62 -13.25
N LEU A 254 14.11 -10.71 -13.13
CA LEU A 254 12.92 -10.70 -13.99
C LEU A 254 13.29 -10.45 -15.46
N ASN A 255 14.24 -9.54 -15.72
CA ASN A 255 14.75 -9.27 -17.05
C ASN A 255 15.52 -10.47 -17.64
N ARG A 256 16.30 -11.19 -16.82
CA ARG A 256 16.97 -12.44 -17.23
C ARG A 256 15.99 -13.54 -17.60
N HIS A 257 14.91 -13.70 -16.84
CA HIS A 257 13.83 -14.63 -17.18
C HIS A 257 13.23 -14.28 -18.56
N LEU A 258 12.96 -13.00 -18.82
CA LEU A 258 12.46 -12.53 -20.12
C LEU A 258 13.46 -12.82 -21.26
N SER A 259 14.74 -12.48 -21.10
CA SER A 259 15.78 -12.79 -22.09
C SER A 259 15.92 -14.29 -22.36
N SER A 260 15.80 -15.14 -21.34
CA SER A 260 15.78 -16.59 -21.51
C SER A 260 14.58 -17.05 -22.35
N THR A 261 13.38 -16.52 -22.10
CA THR A 261 12.21 -16.84 -22.95
C THR A 261 12.34 -16.34 -24.38
N ILE A 262 13.01 -15.20 -24.62
CA ILE A 262 13.27 -14.69 -25.98
C ILE A 262 14.24 -15.62 -26.73
N SER A 263 15.37 -15.97 -26.13
CA SER A 263 16.35 -16.87 -26.75
C SER A 263 15.79 -18.29 -27.04
N ASN A 264 14.90 -18.79 -26.17
CA ASN A 264 14.16 -20.05 -26.42
C ASN A 264 13.15 -19.96 -27.58
N LEU A 265 12.73 -18.75 -28.00
CA LEU A 265 11.88 -18.53 -29.17
C LEU A 265 12.72 -18.31 -30.44
N GLU A 266 13.85 -17.61 -30.33
CA GLU A 266 14.81 -17.40 -31.42
C GLU A 266 15.36 -18.74 -31.94
N HIS A 267 15.86 -19.61 -31.05
CA HIS A 267 16.34 -20.95 -31.41
C HIS A 267 15.25 -21.83 -32.07
N LYS A 268 13.97 -21.63 -31.72
CA LYS A 268 12.84 -22.32 -32.37
C LYS A 268 12.57 -21.82 -33.80
N ILE A 269 12.77 -20.53 -34.05
CA ILE A 269 12.65 -19.96 -35.39
C ILE A 269 13.80 -20.49 -36.26
N GLU A 270 15.01 -20.53 -35.70
CA GLU A 270 16.22 -20.99 -36.39
C GLU A 270 16.16 -22.48 -36.79
N THR A 271 15.68 -23.36 -35.90
CA THR A 271 15.44 -24.78 -36.24
C THR A 271 14.35 -24.98 -37.30
N LEU A 272 13.25 -24.23 -37.22
CA LEU A 272 12.21 -24.27 -38.26
C LEU A 272 12.70 -23.70 -39.61
N GLN A 273 13.74 -22.86 -39.62
CA GLN A 273 14.38 -22.39 -40.84
C GLN A 273 15.29 -23.45 -41.45
N THR A 274 16.09 -24.18 -40.65
CA THR A 274 16.95 -25.26 -41.15
C THR A 274 16.15 -26.43 -41.73
N ASP A 275 15.01 -26.77 -41.13
CA ASP A 275 14.13 -27.85 -41.63
C ASP A 275 13.54 -27.50 -43.01
N ASN A 276 13.16 -26.22 -43.21
CA ASN A 276 12.66 -25.73 -44.50
C ASN A 276 13.75 -25.72 -45.59
N THR A 277 15.01 -25.45 -45.25
CA THR A 277 16.10 -25.55 -46.25
C THR A 277 16.36 -26.99 -46.67
N LEU A 278 16.39 -27.95 -45.74
CA LEU A 278 16.60 -29.36 -46.05
C LEU A 278 15.49 -29.94 -46.94
N MET A 279 14.22 -29.64 -46.63
CA MET A 279 13.08 -30.01 -47.50
C MET A 279 13.16 -29.39 -48.90
N SER A 280 13.78 -28.21 -49.04
CA SER A 280 13.94 -27.54 -50.34
C SER A 280 15.01 -28.24 -51.20
N GLU A 281 16.10 -28.71 -50.58
CA GLU A 281 17.17 -29.46 -51.25
C GLU A 281 16.69 -30.85 -51.69
N GLU A 282 15.93 -31.58 -50.86
CA GLU A 282 15.34 -32.88 -51.23
C GLU A 282 14.43 -32.76 -52.46
N LEU A 283 13.60 -31.71 -52.55
CA LEU A 283 12.71 -31.45 -53.68
C LEU A 283 13.45 -31.16 -55.01
N GLU A 284 14.72 -30.75 -54.96
CA GLU A 284 15.52 -30.51 -56.16
C GLU A 284 16.19 -31.80 -56.68
N VAL A 285 16.54 -32.74 -55.80
CA VAL A 285 17.02 -34.09 -56.18
C VAL A 285 15.96 -34.84 -56.99
N TYR A 286 14.70 -34.81 -56.56
CA TYR A 286 13.60 -35.49 -57.27
C TYR A 286 13.30 -34.94 -58.68
N ARG A 287 13.76 -33.74 -59.04
CA ARG A 287 13.53 -33.14 -60.38
C ARG A 287 14.43 -33.70 -61.49
N ASN A 288 15.53 -34.39 -61.14
CA ASN A 288 16.55 -34.78 -62.11
C ASN A 288 16.40 -36.22 -62.67
N VAL A 289 15.36 -36.95 -62.28
CA VAL A 289 15.13 -38.35 -62.70
C VAL A 289 14.12 -38.48 -63.86
N ASP A 290 13.14 -37.58 -63.94
CA ASP A 290 11.98 -37.65 -64.87
C ASP A 290 12.26 -37.20 -66.33
N LYS A 291 13.47 -37.47 -66.86
CA LYS A 291 13.83 -37.10 -68.25
C LYS A 291 14.72 -38.13 -68.94
N ASN A 292 14.16 -39.27 -69.39
CA ASN A 292 14.69 -40.00 -70.57
C ASN A 292 13.81 -41.18 -71.06
N PHE A 293 13.68 -41.30 -72.40
CA PHE A 293 13.13 -42.43 -73.20
C PHE A 293 11.61 -42.76 -73.05
N GLU A 294 10.89 -43.33 -74.03
CA GLU A 294 11.21 -44.06 -75.29
C GLU A 294 10.37 -43.60 -76.55
N ILE A 295 10.42 -44.40 -77.66
CA ILE A 295 9.57 -44.47 -78.90
C ILE A 295 10.23 -43.91 -80.20
N ILE A 296 10.31 -44.58 -81.38
CA ILE A 296 10.11 -46.02 -81.76
C ILE A 296 10.94 -46.46 -83.03
N LYS A 297 10.35 -46.93 -84.15
CA LYS A 297 11.02 -47.66 -85.27
C LYS A 297 10.48 -47.38 -86.70
N THR A 298 11.27 -47.72 -87.73
CA THR A 298 10.96 -48.24 -89.11
C THR A 298 12.19 -49.07 -89.62
N ILE A 299 12.37 -49.76 -90.77
CA ILE A 299 11.69 -50.09 -92.06
C ILE A 299 12.03 -51.59 -92.41
N PRO A 300 11.25 -52.38 -93.21
CA PRO A 300 11.53 -53.81 -93.51
C PRO A 300 11.82 -54.19 -95.00
N GLU A 301 12.35 -55.40 -95.23
CA GLU A 301 12.50 -56.17 -96.50
C GLU A 301 12.94 -57.65 -96.15
N MET A 302 12.83 -58.73 -96.95
CA MET A 302 12.01 -59.13 -98.12
C MET A 302 12.13 -60.67 -98.41
N ASP A 303 11.58 -61.14 -99.55
CA ASP A 303 11.91 -62.32 -100.40
C ASP A 303 11.07 -63.65 -100.36
N SER A 304 11.28 -64.54 -101.35
CA SER A 304 10.19 -65.20 -102.10
C SER A 304 10.60 -66.53 -102.82
N ILE A 305 9.80 -67.34 -103.55
CA ILE A 305 8.37 -67.81 -103.61
C ILE A 305 8.33 -69.01 -104.60
N LYS A 306 7.55 -70.11 -104.38
CA LYS A 306 6.85 -70.89 -105.46
C LYS A 306 5.94 -72.08 -105.04
N GLN A 307 4.86 -72.24 -105.81
CA GLN A 307 3.90 -73.37 -105.86
C GLN A 307 4.54 -74.62 -106.53
N SER A 308 4.25 -75.89 -106.20
CA SER A 308 3.02 -76.63 -105.83
C SER A 308 2.20 -77.21 -107.01
N LYS A 309 2.80 -78.18 -107.73
CA LYS A 309 2.16 -78.90 -108.84
C LYS A 309 1.42 -80.19 -108.43
N GLU A 310 0.24 -80.52 -108.94
CA GLU A 310 -0.96 -79.67 -109.01
C GLU A 310 -2.21 -80.52 -108.62
N GLU A 311 -3.11 -79.89 -107.88
CA GLU A 311 -4.58 -80.08 -107.86
C GLU A 311 -5.22 -81.39 -107.37
N PHE A 312 -4.77 -82.63 -107.66
CA PHE A 312 -5.57 -83.84 -107.30
C PHE A 312 -5.03 -84.79 -106.23
N SER A 313 -3.77 -85.24 -106.29
CA SER A 313 -3.10 -85.72 -105.05
C SER A 313 -3.03 -84.57 -104.04
N GLN A 314 -2.97 -83.34 -104.55
CA GLN A 314 -3.14 -82.16 -103.75
C GLN A 314 -4.54 -81.98 -103.20
N LEU A 315 -5.65 -82.49 -103.74
CA LEU A 315 -6.96 -82.21 -103.12
C LEU A 315 -7.15 -82.97 -101.80
N GLU A 316 -6.69 -84.23 -101.74
CA GLU A 316 -6.73 -85.02 -100.50
C GLU A 316 -5.61 -84.60 -99.52
N GLU A 317 -4.42 -84.23 -100.04
CA GLU A 317 -3.37 -83.66 -99.20
C GLU A 317 -3.69 -82.21 -98.77
N GLN A 318 -4.38 -81.41 -99.57
CA GLN A 318 -4.97 -80.11 -99.19
C GLN A 318 -6.02 -80.33 -98.12
N LEU A 319 -6.88 -81.36 -98.20
CA LEU A 319 -7.84 -81.62 -97.13
C LEU A 319 -7.14 -81.96 -95.81
N LYS A 320 -6.08 -82.78 -95.83
CA LYS A 320 -5.23 -83.03 -94.64
C LYS A 320 -4.45 -81.79 -94.20
N GLN A 321 -3.90 -81.01 -95.12
CA GLN A 321 -3.20 -79.77 -94.83
C GLN A 321 -4.18 -78.69 -94.33
N GLU A 322 -5.45 -78.68 -94.72
CA GLU A 322 -6.48 -77.73 -94.26
C GLU A 322 -7.09 -78.14 -92.93
N VAL A 323 -7.26 -79.44 -92.65
CA VAL A 323 -7.52 -79.90 -91.27
C VAL A 323 -6.35 -79.49 -90.37
N LYS A 324 -5.10 -79.70 -90.80
CA LYS A 324 -3.92 -79.30 -90.03
C LYS A 324 -3.72 -77.78 -89.94
N ARG A 325 -4.07 -77.01 -90.99
CA ARG A 325 -4.10 -75.53 -90.96
C ARG A 325 -5.22 -75.03 -90.05
N ARG A 326 -6.37 -75.72 -89.98
CA ARG A 326 -7.42 -75.44 -88.98
C ARG A 326 -6.94 -75.74 -87.56
N GLU A 327 -6.36 -76.91 -87.30
CA GLU A 327 -5.78 -77.20 -85.96
C GLU A 327 -4.70 -76.19 -85.55
N LEU A 328 -3.90 -75.70 -86.51
CA LEU A 328 -2.90 -74.65 -86.27
C LEU A 328 -3.56 -73.27 -86.10
N ALA A 329 -4.58 -72.93 -86.89
CA ALA A 329 -5.31 -71.67 -86.79
C ALA A 329 -6.23 -71.60 -85.56
N GLU A 330 -6.73 -72.73 -85.07
CA GLU A 330 -7.47 -72.84 -83.82
C GLU A 330 -6.54 -72.68 -82.61
N LYS A 331 -5.32 -73.25 -82.66
CA LYS A 331 -4.28 -72.99 -81.64
C LYS A 331 -3.73 -71.57 -81.69
N GLU A 332 -3.58 -71.00 -82.88
CA GLU A 332 -3.22 -69.59 -83.06
C GLU A 332 -4.35 -68.69 -82.53
N LEU A 333 -5.62 -69.00 -82.80
CA LEU A 333 -6.77 -68.28 -82.27
C LEU A 333 -6.90 -68.42 -80.74
N GLU A 334 -6.66 -69.61 -80.19
CA GLU A 334 -6.61 -69.85 -78.74
C GLU A 334 -5.47 -69.04 -78.09
N SER A 335 -4.30 -69.00 -78.74
CA SER A 335 -3.16 -68.18 -78.32
C SER A 335 -3.47 -66.68 -78.41
N GLN A 336 -4.14 -66.21 -79.47
CA GLN A 336 -4.56 -64.82 -79.63
C GLN A 336 -5.67 -64.42 -78.66
N LEU A 337 -6.59 -65.33 -78.31
CA LEU A 337 -7.61 -65.12 -77.27
C LEU A 337 -6.98 -65.02 -75.89
N PHE A 338 -5.99 -65.86 -75.59
CA PHE A 338 -5.20 -65.78 -74.36
C PHE A 338 -4.42 -64.45 -74.29
N LEU A 339 -3.66 -64.11 -75.33
CA LEU A 339 -2.89 -62.87 -75.42
C LEU A 339 -3.80 -61.63 -75.31
N LYS A 340 -4.99 -61.67 -75.92
CA LYS A 340 -6.01 -60.62 -75.78
C LYS A 340 -6.49 -60.48 -74.34
N GLY A 341 -6.72 -61.57 -73.62
CA GLY A 341 -7.09 -61.54 -72.19
C GLY A 341 -6.00 -60.95 -71.30
N GLU A 342 -4.73 -61.27 -71.57
CA GLU A 342 -3.58 -60.64 -70.91
C GLU A 342 -3.49 -59.14 -71.24
N CYS A 343 -3.71 -58.74 -72.49
CA CYS A 343 -3.77 -57.32 -72.87
C CYS A 343 -4.95 -56.57 -72.22
N GLU A 344 -6.14 -57.16 -72.12
CA GLU A 344 -7.32 -56.55 -71.48
C GLU A 344 -7.11 -56.37 -69.96
N THR A 345 -6.51 -57.35 -69.29
CA THR A 345 -6.14 -57.23 -67.87
C THR A 345 -5.00 -56.24 -67.63
N ALA A 346 -3.98 -56.19 -68.49
CA ALA A 346 -2.93 -55.18 -68.44
C ALA A 346 -3.47 -53.77 -68.67
N MET A 347 -4.44 -53.60 -69.59
CA MET A 347 -5.08 -52.31 -69.84
C MET A 347 -5.86 -51.80 -68.62
N HIS A 348 -6.66 -52.66 -67.97
CA HIS A 348 -7.39 -52.26 -66.76
C HIS A 348 -6.49 -51.95 -65.56
N LEU A 349 -5.33 -52.61 -65.43
CA LEU A 349 -4.33 -52.24 -64.43
C LEU A 349 -3.73 -50.85 -64.73
N LEU A 350 -3.40 -50.56 -65.99
CA LEU A 350 -2.92 -49.23 -66.41
C LEU A 350 -3.98 -48.14 -66.22
N GLU A 351 -5.25 -48.40 -66.54
CA GLU A 351 -6.37 -47.46 -66.31
C GLU A 351 -6.52 -47.13 -64.82
N ARG A 352 -6.49 -48.13 -63.94
CA ARG A 352 -6.56 -47.92 -62.49
C ARG A 352 -5.37 -47.11 -61.99
N ASP A 353 -4.15 -47.50 -62.36
CA ASP A 353 -2.94 -46.82 -61.90
C ASP A 353 -2.90 -45.36 -62.40
N VAL A 354 -3.35 -45.08 -63.62
CA VAL A 354 -3.52 -43.70 -64.13
C VAL A 354 -4.52 -42.91 -63.29
N LEU A 355 -5.67 -43.49 -62.92
CA LEU A 355 -6.66 -42.84 -62.06
C LEU A 355 -6.10 -42.55 -60.65
N GLU A 356 -5.42 -43.51 -60.03
CA GLU A 356 -4.77 -43.33 -58.71
C GLU A 356 -3.70 -42.21 -58.75
N LYS A 357 -2.92 -42.10 -59.84
CA LYS A 357 -2.00 -40.97 -60.03
C LYS A 357 -2.74 -39.66 -60.30
N GLN A 358 -3.87 -39.68 -60.98
CA GLN A 358 -4.66 -38.48 -61.28
C GLN A 358 -5.28 -37.88 -60.00
N ASP A 359 -5.83 -38.71 -59.11
CA ASP A 359 -6.31 -38.27 -57.78
C ASP A 359 -5.17 -37.77 -56.88
N SER A 360 -3.99 -38.40 -56.96
CA SER A 360 -2.77 -37.92 -56.29
C SER A 360 -2.38 -36.51 -56.77
N VAL A 361 -2.46 -36.24 -58.08
CA VAL A 361 -2.19 -34.90 -58.64
C VAL A 361 -3.27 -33.88 -58.24
N ILE A 362 -4.54 -34.28 -58.11
CA ILE A 362 -5.63 -33.40 -57.66
C ILE A 362 -5.43 -32.99 -56.18
N THR A 363 -5.06 -33.94 -55.31
CA THR A 363 -4.79 -33.66 -53.90
C THR A 363 -3.55 -32.77 -53.71
N LEU A 364 -2.45 -33.02 -54.44
CA LEU A 364 -1.26 -32.15 -54.43
C LEU A 364 -1.58 -30.72 -54.92
N ARG A 365 -2.40 -30.57 -55.96
CA ARG A 365 -2.85 -29.24 -56.45
C ARG A 365 -3.66 -28.48 -55.40
N ARG A 366 -4.49 -29.18 -54.62
CA ARG A 366 -5.26 -28.57 -53.52
C ARG A 366 -4.34 -28.08 -52.40
N GLN A 367 -3.41 -28.92 -51.95
CA GLN A 367 -2.41 -28.55 -50.94
C GLN A 367 -1.57 -27.33 -51.37
N LEU A 368 -1.21 -27.23 -52.65
CA LEU A 368 -0.49 -26.06 -53.18
C LEU A 368 -1.31 -24.76 -53.04
N GLU A 369 -2.63 -24.80 -53.24
CA GLU A 369 -3.50 -23.62 -53.10
C GLU A 369 -3.75 -23.25 -51.63
N ASP A 370 -3.86 -24.25 -50.76
CA ASP A 370 -3.92 -24.04 -49.31
C ASP A 370 -2.62 -23.36 -48.81
N ILE A 371 -1.44 -23.79 -49.28
CA ILE A 371 -0.13 -23.18 -48.96
C ILE A 371 -0.05 -21.72 -49.45
N LYS A 372 -0.48 -21.41 -50.67
CA LYS A 372 -0.55 -20.00 -51.15
C LYS A 372 -1.44 -19.15 -50.24
N THR A 373 -2.59 -19.70 -49.83
CA THR A 373 -3.55 -19.00 -48.97
C THR A 373 -2.95 -18.71 -47.59
N ILE A 374 -2.24 -19.67 -47.00
CA ILE A 374 -1.49 -19.51 -45.75
C ILE A 374 -0.40 -18.43 -45.90
N ASN A 375 0.38 -18.45 -46.99
CA ASN A 375 1.42 -17.46 -47.23
C ASN A 375 0.85 -16.03 -47.37
N LEU A 376 -0.27 -15.84 -48.08
CA LEU A 376 -0.94 -14.54 -48.17
C LEU A 376 -1.43 -14.03 -46.80
N GLN A 377 -2.00 -14.92 -45.97
CA GLN A 377 -2.39 -14.57 -44.59
C GLN A 377 -1.18 -14.23 -43.71
N MET A 378 -0.06 -14.93 -43.89
CA MET A 378 1.19 -14.65 -43.17
C MET A 378 1.76 -13.27 -43.53
N TYR A 379 1.77 -12.90 -44.81
CA TYR A 379 2.19 -11.56 -45.24
C TYR A 379 1.28 -10.45 -44.67
N SER A 380 -0.04 -10.65 -44.64
CA SER A 380 -0.97 -9.69 -44.00
C SER A 380 -0.66 -9.48 -42.52
N LYS A 381 -0.54 -10.58 -41.76
CA LYS A 381 -0.20 -10.52 -40.32
C LYS A 381 1.18 -9.93 -40.05
N LEU A 382 2.14 -10.12 -40.96
CA LEU A 382 3.48 -9.54 -40.83
C LEU A 382 3.44 -8.00 -40.97
N GLN A 383 2.63 -7.46 -41.88
CA GLN A 383 2.39 -6.01 -41.99
C GLN A 383 1.62 -5.44 -40.79
N GLU A 384 0.63 -6.15 -40.27
CA GLU A 384 -0.07 -5.79 -39.03
C GLU A 384 0.88 -5.74 -37.82
N CYS A 385 1.79 -6.72 -37.71
CA CYS A 385 2.84 -6.73 -36.69
C CYS A 385 3.83 -5.56 -36.87
N GLU A 386 4.28 -5.28 -38.10
CA GLU A 386 5.22 -4.19 -38.37
C GLU A 386 4.64 -2.80 -38.03
N THR A 387 3.37 -2.56 -38.38
CA THR A 387 2.66 -1.32 -38.00
C THR A 387 2.42 -1.22 -36.49
N SER A 388 2.09 -2.33 -35.83
CA SER A 388 1.99 -2.42 -34.36
C SER A 388 3.32 -2.09 -33.67
N ILE A 389 4.45 -2.59 -34.21
CA ILE A 389 5.80 -2.29 -33.71
C ILE A 389 6.14 -0.81 -33.89
N LYS A 390 5.91 -0.22 -35.06
CA LYS A 390 6.14 1.22 -35.30
C LYS A 390 5.37 2.11 -34.33
N ASN A 391 4.10 1.77 -34.06
CA ASN A 391 3.28 2.48 -33.06
C ASN A 391 3.84 2.35 -31.64
N LYS A 392 4.33 1.17 -31.24
CA LYS A 392 4.97 0.96 -29.93
C LYS A 392 6.29 1.72 -29.79
N VAL A 393 7.13 1.75 -30.83
CA VAL A 393 8.40 2.52 -30.84
C VAL A 393 8.12 4.02 -30.66
N ASN A 394 7.12 4.57 -31.35
CA ASN A 394 6.72 5.97 -31.16
C ASN A 394 6.23 6.25 -29.73
N HIS A 395 5.51 5.31 -29.11
CA HIS A 395 5.08 5.43 -27.71
C HIS A 395 6.25 5.37 -26.71
N ILE A 396 7.24 4.49 -26.95
CA ILE A 396 8.46 4.41 -26.14
C ILE A 396 9.23 5.73 -26.21
N SER A 397 9.44 6.29 -27.40
CA SER A 397 10.15 7.57 -27.56
C SER A 397 9.46 8.73 -26.83
N HIS A 398 8.12 8.76 -26.82
CA HIS A 398 7.38 9.76 -26.03
C HIS A 398 7.51 9.54 -24.51
N LEU A 399 7.54 8.28 -24.04
CA LEU A 399 7.80 7.96 -22.63
C LEU A 399 9.23 8.34 -22.20
N GLU A 400 10.24 8.11 -23.05
CA GLU A 400 11.62 8.54 -22.81
C GLU A 400 11.72 10.07 -22.68
N GLN A 401 11.03 10.81 -23.55
CA GLN A 401 10.95 12.27 -23.47
C GLN A 401 10.30 12.72 -22.15
N ASN A 402 9.22 12.07 -21.73
CA ASN A 402 8.55 12.37 -20.47
C ASN A 402 9.45 12.04 -19.25
N ILE A 403 10.17 10.92 -19.26
CA ILE A 403 11.17 10.57 -18.23
C ILE A 403 12.26 11.66 -18.13
N SER A 404 12.74 12.17 -19.26
CA SER A 404 13.72 13.27 -19.29
C SER A 404 13.16 14.56 -18.67
N THR A 405 11.92 14.94 -18.97
CA THR A 405 11.29 16.11 -18.32
C THR A 405 11.09 15.90 -16.81
N MET A 406 10.69 14.69 -16.39
CA MET A 406 10.54 14.36 -14.97
C MET A 406 11.86 14.44 -14.22
N ALA A 407 12.96 13.88 -14.76
CA ALA A 407 14.30 13.95 -14.17
C ALA A 407 14.75 15.41 -13.94
N ASN A 408 14.51 16.30 -14.91
CA ASN A 408 14.78 17.72 -14.77
C ASN A 408 13.95 18.38 -13.64
N THR A 409 12.66 18.03 -13.51
CA THR A 409 11.84 18.55 -12.39
C THR A 409 12.27 17.99 -11.03
N ILE A 410 12.73 16.75 -10.95
CA ILE A 410 13.26 16.13 -9.72
C ILE A 410 14.50 16.90 -9.25
N SER A 411 15.47 17.14 -10.12
CA SER A 411 16.68 17.90 -9.76
C SER A 411 16.37 19.35 -9.31
N GLN A 412 15.36 19.99 -9.93
CA GLN A 412 14.86 21.29 -9.46
C GLN A 412 14.16 21.23 -8.09
N LEU A 413 13.55 20.10 -7.72
CA LEU A 413 12.94 19.90 -6.40
C LEU A 413 13.99 19.58 -5.34
N GLU A 414 14.97 18.72 -5.66
CA GLU A 414 16.11 18.40 -4.78
C GLU A 414 16.86 19.68 -4.37
N SER A 415 17.23 20.54 -5.32
CA SER A 415 17.89 21.82 -5.03
C SER A 415 17.06 22.77 -4.14
N LYS A 416 15.73 22.68 -4.17
CA LYS A 416 14.83 23.41 -3.26
C LYS A 416 14.81 22.77 -1.87
N VAL A 417 14.75 21.43 -1.78
CA VAL A 417 14.81 20.70 -0.51
C VAL A 417 16.10 21.03 0.25
N THR A 418 17.26 20.99 -0.40
CA THR A 418 18.56 21.32 0.23
C THR A 418 18.65 22.78 0.71
N ASN A 419 17.83 23.70 0.17
CA ASN A 419 17.72 25.07 0.67
C ASN A 419 16.70 25.20 1.81
N TYR A 420 15.60 24.44 1.79
CA TYR A 420 14.67 24.37 2.91
C TYR A 420 15.28 23.70 4.16
N GLU A 421 16.17 22.71 4.00
CA GLU A 421 16.91 22.12 5.12
C GLU A 421 17.86 23.13 5.79
N LYS A 422 18.50 24.01 5.01
CA LYS A 422 19.33 25.10 5.53
C LYS A 422 18.51 26.19 6.24
N LEU A 423 17.34 26.53 5.70
CA LEU A 423 16.40 27.46 6.36
C LEU A 423 15.88 26.88 7.67
N ARG A 424 15.47 25.60 7.66
CA ARG A 424 15.03 24.87 8.86
C ARG A 424 16.08 24.86 9.97
N ALA A 425 17.36 24.67 9.64
CA ALA A 425 18.45 24.70 10.63
C ALA A 425 18.61 26.07 11.32
N ASN A 426 18.31 27.18 10.61
CA ASN A 426 18.25 28.51 11.21
C ASN A 426 16.98 28.71 12.04
N ASP A 427 15.83 28.22 11.56
CA ASP A 427 14.54 28.35 12.26
C ASP A 427 14.48 27.55 13.57
N GLU A 428 15.14 26.40 13.65
CA GLU A 428 15.26 25.62 14.89
C GLU A 428 16.03 26.40 15.98
N GLN A 429 16.98 27.29 15.62
CA GLN A 429 17.60 28.22 16.58
C GLN A 429 16.68 29.40 16.97
N ASN A 430 15.84 29.88 16.05
CA ASN A 430 14.90 30.97 16.33
C ASN A 430 13.71 30.52 17.21
N GLN A 431 13.28 29.26 17.12
CA GLN A 431 12.06 28.82 17.80
C GLN A 431 12.14 28.74 19.33
N MET A 432 13.34 28.70 19.93
CA MET A 432 13.48 28.83 21.39
C MET A 432 13.02 30.19 21.94
N LYS A 433 12.84 31.22 21.08
CA LYS A 433 12.28 32.53 21.45
C LYS A 433 10.81 32.70 21.05
N LEU A 434 10.29 31.85 20.16
CA LEU A 434 9.02 32.13 19.46
C LEU A 434 7.78 32.07 20.37
N SER A 435 7.87 31.46 21.55
CA SER A 435 6.81 31.50 22.58
C SER A 435 6.76 32.80 23.39
N GLU A 436 7.78 33.67 23.31
CA GLU A 436 7.79 35.01 23.94
C GLU A 436 7.43 36.13 22.93
N GLN A 437 7.52 35.87 21.62
CA GLN A 437 7.52 36.92 20.59
C GLN A 437 6.17 37.17 19.88
N LEU A 438 5.05 37.05 20.59
CA LEU A 438 3.75 37.58 20.14
C LEU A 438 3.52 39.06 20.53
N THR A 439 4.34 39.61 21.42
CA THR A 439 4.25 41.00 21.90
C THR A 439 5.62 41.70 22.01
N ASP A 440 6.66 41.18 21.37
CA ASP A 440 8.02 41.72 21.48
C ASP A 440 8.11 43.09 20.76
N ASN A 441 8.41 44.14 21.51
CA ASN A 441 8.42 45.55 21.07
C ASN A 441 7.09 46.06 20.46
N ASN A 442 5.94 45.75 21.08
CA ASN A 442 4.59 46.23 20.70
C ASN A 442 4.12 45.85 19.28
N LYS A 443 4.78 44.92 18.58
CA LYS A 443 4.40 44.51 17.22
C LYS A 443 3.65 43.19 17.18
N LEU A 444 2.37 43.27 16.79
CA LEU A 444 1.54 42.10 16.50
C LEU A 444 2.00 41.45 15.19
N LYS A 445 2.23 40.13 15.22
CA LYS A 445 2.65 39.33 14.06
C LYS A 445 1.73 38.13 13.86
N ILE A 446 1.48 37.76 12.61
CA ILE A 446 0.75 36.54 12.24
C ILE A 446 1.61 35.63 11.37
N LEU A 447 1.41 34.31 11.48
CA LEU A 447 2.00 33.33 10.56
C LEU A 447 1.07 33.15 9.34
N ASN A 448 1.57 33.37 8.13
CA ASN A 448 0.78 33.25 6.90
C ASN A 448 0.48 31.77 6.56
N GLN A 449 -0.71 31.31 6.93
CA GLN A 449 -1.17 29.93 6.72
C GLN A 449 -1.45 29.56 5.26
N VAL A 450 -1.39 30.51 4.31
CA VAL A 450 -1.48 30.19 2.86
C VAL A 450 -0.16 29.63 2.35
N LYS A 451 0.98 30.11 2.88
CA LYS A 451 2.33 29.69 2.47
C LYS A 451 2.81 28.36 3.09
N LEU A 452 2.20 27.94 4.20
CA LEU A 452 2.44 26.62 4.79
C LEU A 452 2.00 25.45 3.86
N PRO A 453 2.64 24.28 3.92
CA PRO A 453 3.82 23.94 4.74
C PRO A 453 5.15 24.36 4.09
N LEU A 454 5.14 24.90 2.87
CA LEU A 454 6.33 25.13 2.05
C LEU A 454 7.18 26.31 2.52
N THR A 455 6.57 27.33 3.14
CA THR A 455 7.30 28.50 3.65
C THR A 455 6.65 28.98 4.95
N VAL A 456 7.48 29.16 5.97
CA VAL A 456 7.11 29.78 7.25
C VAL A 456 7.41 31.27 7.11
N GLU A 457 6.37 32.11 7.09
CA GLU A 457 6.52 33.55 6.88
C GLU A 457 5.58 34.32 7.81
N PHE A 458 6.14 35.31 8.52
CA PHE A 458 5.40 36.17 9.43
C PHE A 458 5.11 37.52 8.79
N GLU A 459 3.88 38.00 8.95
CA GLU A 459 3.45 39.34 8.53
C GLU A 459 3.15 40.20 9.75
N ASP A 460 3.60 41.46 9.72
CA ASP A 460 3.29 42.48 10.74
C ASP A 460 1.84 42.97 10.54
N ILE A 461 1.07 43.08 11.63
CA ILE A 461 -0.29 43.61 11.65
C ILE A 461 -0.27 44.92 12.45
N ASN A 462 -0.40 46.04 11.74
CA ASN A 462 -0.19 47.38 12.30
C ASN A 462 -1.51 48.07 12.63
N ASN A 463 -2.62 47.60 12.08
CA ASN A 463 -3.94 48.23 12.19
C ASN A 463 -5.08 47.19 11.97
N VAL A 464 -6.33 47.64 12.16
CA VAL A 464 -7.55 46.84 12.01
C VAL A 464 -7.81 46.41 10.56
N THR A 465 -7.36 47.19 9.57
CA THR A 465 -7.48 46.88 8.13
C THR A 465 -6.52 45.77 7.72
N ASP A 466 -5.29 45.76 8.23
CA ASP A 466 -4.33 44.66 8.06
C ASP A 466 -4.93 43.34 8.58
N ALA A 467 -5.54 43.38 9.78
CA ALA A 467 -6.21 42.23 10.38
C ALA A 467 -7.44 41.78 9.57
N TRP A 468 -8.30 42.70 9.14
CA TRP A 468 -9.44 42.40 8.28
C TRP A 468 -8.98 41.69 7.00
N ASN A 469 -7.94 42.22 6.33
CA ASN A 469 -7.35 41.63 5.13
C ASN A 469 -6.78 40.23 5.39
N ALA A 470 -6.06 40.03 6.49
CA ALA A 470 -5.49 38.73 6.86
C ALA A 470 -6.55 37.66 7.17
N ILE A 471 -7.66 38.05 7.80
CA ILE A 471 -8.81 37.18 8.08
C ILE A 471 -9.54 36.84 6.78
N HIS A 472 -9.83 37.86 5.94
CA HIS A 472 -10.59 37.71 4.70
C HIS A 472 -9.83 36.89 3.65
N SER A 473 -8.54 37.20 3.41
CA SER A 473 -7.64 36.41 2.54
C SER A 473 -7.20 35.07 3.16
N MET A 474 -7.74 34.73 4.34
CA MET A 474 -7.52 33.46 5.03
C MET A 474 -6.06 33.13 5.34
N LYS A 475 -5.23 34.15 5.59
CA LYS A 475 -3.87 34.02 6.13
C LYS A 475 -3.89 33.54 7.57
N VAL A 476 -4.93 33.90 8.33
CA VAL A 476 -5.26 33.32 9.63
C VAL A 476 -6.60 32.57 9.54
N ARG A 477 -6.67 31.40 10.17
CA ARG A 477 -7.83 30.50 10.16
C ARG A 477 -8.06 29.92 11.57
N GLY A 478 -9.23 29.32 11.78
CA GLY A 478 -9.72 28.90 13.10
C GLY A 478 -10.47 30.01 13.82
N ALA A 479 -11.64 29.69 14.38
CA ALA A 479 -12.56 30.71 14.89
C ALA A 479 -12.02 31.47 16.12
N PRO A 480 -11.34 30.84 17.10
CA PRO A 480 -10.69 31.57 18.19
C PRO A 480 -9.52 32.45 17.70
N ALA A 481 -8.65 31.93 16.84
CA ALA A 481 -7.51 32.71 16.30
C ALA A 481 -7.96 33.97 15.54
N ILE A 482 -9.04 33.87 14.76
CA ILE A 482 -9.64 35.01 14.04
C ILE A 482 -10.20 36.06 15.02
N ALA A 483 -10.91 35.64 16.06
CA ALA A 483 -11.47 36.55 17.07
C ALA A 483 -10.38 37.26 17.88
N ILE A 484 -9.32 36.53 18.24
CA ILE A 484 -8.19 37.07 19.02
C ILE A 484 -7.36 38.04 18.17
N LEU A 485 -7.11 37.73 16.89
CA LEU A 485 -6.47 38.67 15.96
C LEU A 485 -7.27 39.98 15.82
N ALA A 486 -8.60 39.90 15.76
CA ALA A 486 -9.47 41.07 15.67
C ALA A 486 -9.44 41.95 16.94
N VAL A 487 -9.37 41.33 18.12
CA VAL A 487 -9.29 42.03 19.42
C VAL A 487 -7.88 42.58 19.69
N LEU A 488 -6.83 41.90 19.23
CA LEU A 488 -5.44 42.36 19.33
C LEU A 488 -5.11 43.49 18.34
N SER A 489 -5.66 43.50 17.12
CA SER A 489 -5.41 44.59 16.17
C SER A 489 -6.01 45.93 16.63
N ILE A 490 -7.16 45.88 17.32
CA ILE A 490 -7.70 47.04 18.04
C ILE A 490 -6.73 47.50 19.13
N ALA A 491 -6.11 46.58 19.88
CA ALA A 491 -5.12 46.93 20.90
C ALA A 491 -3.82 47.51 20.32
N VAL A 492 -3.44 47.17 19.09
CA VAL A 492 -2.33 47.86 18.40
C VAL A 492 -2.70 49.32 18.11
N GLU A 493 -3.87 49.58 17.53
CA GLU A 493 -4.33 50.95 17.26
C GLU A 493 -4.57 51.77 18.54
N LEU A 494 -5.02 51.14 19.63
CA LEU A 494 -5.15 51.77 20.95
C LEU A 494 -3.81 52.12 21.61
N ASN A 495 -2.68 51.72 21.02
CA ASN A 495 -1.34 52.16 21.44
C ASN A 495 -0.70 53.15 20.43
N ASP A 496 -1.34 53.46 19.30
CA ASP A 496 -0.83 54.42 18.31
C ASP A 496 -1.31 55.84 18.63
N GLN A 497 -0.37 56.70 19.06
CA GLN A 497 -0.65 58.09 19.41
C GLN A 497 -1.19 58.95 18.25
N GLN A 498 -0.96 58.58 16.98
CA GLN A 498 -1.56 59.28 15.85
C GLN A 498 -3.07 59.02 15.77
N ILE A 499 -3.48 57.76 15.94
CA ILE A 499 -4.89 57.34 15.90
C ILE A 499 -5.65 57.84 17.15
N ILE A 500 -5.02 57.76 18.32
CA ILE A 500 -5.59 58.26 19.59
C ILE A 500 -5.76 59.79 19.55
N GLY A 501 -4.86 60.50 18.86
CA GLY A 501 -4.86 61.97 18.77
C GLY A 501 -6.13 62.55 18.15
N GLU A 502 -6.76 61.87 17.20
CA GLU A 502 -8.04 62.29 16.60
C GLU A 502 -9.17 62.41 17.65
N VAL A 503 -9.11 61.57 18.68
CA VAL A 503 -10.16 61.42 19.69
C VAL A 503 -10.09 62.51 20.79
N ASN A 504 -8.94 63.20 20.92
CA ASN A 504 -8.73 64.33 21.84
C ASN A 504 -9.12 64.05 23.32
N GLY A 505 -8.96 62.82 23.79
CA GLY A 505 -9.28 62.42 25.18
C GLY A 505 -10.77 62.15 25.46
N ASP A 506 -11.62 62.15 24.44
CA ASP A 506 -13.06 61.93 24.56
C ASP A 506 -13.41 60.42 24.59
N LYS A 507 -13.93 59.94 25.72
CA LYS A 507 -14.29 58.51 25.89
C LYS A 507 -15.46 58.06 25.01
N ASP A 508 -16.44 58.93 24.76
CA ASP A 508 -17.65 58.55 24.01
C ASP A 508 -17.33 58.49 22.52
N LYS A 509 -16.49 59.41 22.00
CA LYS A 509 -15.91 59.28 20.65
C LYS A 509 -15.07 58.00 20.51
N LEU A 510 -14.26 57.65 21.52
CA LEU A 510 -13.49 56.40 21.51
C LEU A 510 -14.41 55.18 21.42
N LEU A 511 -15.49 55.16 22.21
CA LEU A 511 -16.48 54.09 22.21
C LEU A 511 -17.16 53.93 20.83
N ASP A 512 -17.51 55.02 20.16
CA ASP A 512 -18.12 54.98 18.83
C ASP A 512 -17.14 54.58 17.72
N GLN A 513 -15.87 55.01 17.79
CA GLN A 513 -14.82 54.47 16.91
C GLN A 513 -14.63 52.96 17.13
N LEU A 514 -14.58 52.49 18.38
CA LEU A 514 -14.43 51.06 18.71
C LEU A 514 -15.62 50.23 18.21
N ARG A 515 -16.85 50.75 18.33
CA ARG A 515 -18.06 50.14 17.73
C ARG A 515 -17.93 49.98 16.22
N GLN A 516 -17.51 51.03 15.51
CA GLN A 516 -17.32 50.98 14.05
C GLN A 516 -16.23 49.99 13.63
N LYS A 517 -15.07 49.99 14.32
CA LYS A 517 -13.95 49.06 14.06
C LYS A 517 -14.35 47.61 14.32
N CYS A 518 -15.05 47.34 15.42
CA CYS A 518 -15.63 46.02 15.71
C CYS A 518 -16.64 45.57 14.63
N GLN A 519 -17.55 46.45 14.21
CA GLN A 519 -18.53 46.15 13.17
C GLN A 519 -17.86 45.87 11.82
N TYR A 520 -16.83 46.64 11.46
CA TYR A 520 -16.03 46.41 10.25
C TYR A 520 -15.30 45.06 10.31
N LEU A 521 -14.63 44.72 11.41
CA LEU A 521 -13.97 43.42 11.60
C LEU A 521 -14.94 42.24 11.41
N CYS A 522 -16.17 42.35 11.90
CA CYS A 522 -17.20 41.32 11.73
C CYS A 522 -17.58 41.06 10.26
N THR A 523 -17.37 42.03 9.35
CA THR A 523 -17.63 41.82 7.90
C THR A 523 -16.58 40.95 7.20
N SER A 524 -15.39 40.75 7.80
CA SER A 524 -14.29 40.00 7.16
C SER A 524 -14.68 38.58 6.79
N ARG A 525 -15.31 37.84 7.72
CA ARG A 525 -15.85 36.48 7.52
C ARG A 525 -17.12 36.27 8.39
N PRO A 526 -18.32 36.64 7.91
CA PRO A 526 -19.55 36.65 8.72
C PRO A 526 -20.03 35.30 9.28
N THR A 527 -19.47 34.17 8.83
CA THR A 527 -19.78 32.84 9.37
C THR A 527 -19.12 32.55 10.73
N ALA A 528 -18.02 33.23 11.06
CA ALA A 528 -17.20 32.95 12.24
C ALA A 528 -17.73 33.63 13.51
N VAL A 529 -18.78 33.08 14.14
CA VAL A 529 -19.48 33.69 15.30
C VAL A 529 -18.58 34.13 16.46
N ASN A 530 -17.41 33.50 16.66
CA ASN A 530 -16.44 33.95 17.66
C ASN A 530 -16.00 35.41 17.46
N ILE A 531 -15.86 35.93 16.23
CA ILE A 531 -15.47 37.34 16.01
C ILE A 531 -16.57 38.29 16.47
N ASP A 532 -17.82 38.01 16.09
CA ASP A 532 -19.00 38.78 16.49
C ASP A 532 -19.19 38.80 18.00
N LYS A 533 -19.00 37.64 18.66
CA LYS A 533 -19.08 37.50 20.12
C LYS A 533 -18.03 38.32 20.86
N GLU A 534 -16.76 38.20 20.48
CA GLU A 534 -15.68 38.90 21.19
C GLU A 534 -15.64 40.41 20.86
N CYS A 535 -15.97 40.81 19.63
CA CYS A 535 -16.18 42.22 19.27
C CYS A 535 -17.34 42.84 20.07
N LYS A 536 -18.47 42.14 20.24
CA LYS A 536 -19.57 42.60 21.11
C LYS A 536 -19.14 42.71 22.57
N HIS A 537 -18.38 41.74 23.09
CA HIS A 537 -17.91 41.79 24.47
C HIS A 537 -16.90 42.93 24.71
N LEU A 538 -16.01 43.20 23.74
CA LEU A 538 -15.11 44.34 23.78
C LEU A 538 -15.88 45.68 23.80
N VAL A 539 -16.99 45.79 23.04
CA VAL A 539 -17.89 46.97 23.09
C VAL A 539 -18.66 47.05 24.42
N GLU A 540 -19.11 45.93 25.00
CA GLU A 540 -19.70 45.90 26.35
C GLU A 540 -18.72 46.40 27.43
N VAL A 541 -17.45 45.96 27.37
CA VAL A 541 -16.39 46.40 28.28
C VAL A 541 -16.08 47.89 28.06
N SER A 542 -15.89 48.31 26.82
CA SER A 542 -15.62 49.72 26.46
C SER A 542 -16.73 50.65 26.95
N ALA A 543 -18.00 50.25 26.82
CA ALA A 543 -19.13 51.05 27.28
C ALA A 543 -19.19 51.21 28.80
N LYS A 544 -18.78 50.18 29.57
CA LYS A 544 -18.65 50.29 31.03
C LYS A 544 -17.51 51.25 31.43
N LEU A 545 -16.35 51.15 30.77
CA LEU A 545 -15.19 51.99 31.06
C LEU A 545 -15.39 53.46 30.63
N ALA A 546 -16.21 53.69 29.60
CA ALA A 546 -16.68 55.01 29.22
C ALA A 546 -17.52 55.64 30.34
N ALA A 547 -18.57 54.92 30.77
CA ALA A 547 -19.55 55.40 31.75
C ALA A 547 -19.00 55.61 33.18
N ASP A 548 -17.92 54.93 33.58
CA ASP A 548 -17.32 55.12 34.91
C ASP A 548 -16.52 56.43 34.98
N SER A 549 -17.03 57.40 35.76
CA SER A 549 -16.41 58.72 35.96
C SER A 549 -15.06 58.67 36.71
N ASN A 550 -14.73 57.57 37.39
CA ASN A 550 -13.47 57.42 38.14
C ASN A 550 -12.28 57.02 37.24
N ILE A 551 -12.56 56.51 36.03
CA ILE A 551 -11.56 56.00 35.09
C ILE A 551 -11.13 57.13 34.15
N SER A 552 -9.83 57.42 34.05
CA SER A 552 -9.30 58.37 33.06
C SER A 552 -9.30 57.80 31.63
N PHE A 553 -9.16 58.65 30.61
CA PHE A 553 -9.04 58.21 29.22
C PHE A 553 -7.87 57.24 29.01
N ASP A 554 -6.68 57.58 29.54
CA ASP A 554 -5.49 56.71 29.48
C ASP A 554 -5.68 55.39 30.24
N SER A 555 -6.43 55.43 31.36
CA SER A 555 -6.77 54.22 32.13
C SER A 555 -7.76 53.32 31.39
N MET A 556 -8.71 53.90 30.65
CA MET A 556 -9.61 53.16 29.76
C MET A 556 -8.84 52.49 28.62
N ILE A 557 -7.93 53.22 27.95
CA ILE A 557 -7.04 52.66 26.92
C ILE A 557 -6.22 51.51 27.49
N LYS A 558 -5.55 51.73 28.64
CA LYS A 558 -4.73 50.70 29.29
C LYS A 558 -5.54 49.46 29.64
N GLN A 559 -6.73 49.60 30.23
CA GLN A 559 -7.58 48.46 30.59
C GLN A 559 -8.11 47.70 29.37
N LEU A 560 -8.37 48.38 28.24
CA LEU A 560 -8.75 47.73 26.99
C LEU A 560 -7.57 46.96 26.35
N THR A 561 -6.38 47.54 26.32
CA THR A 561 -5.15 46.85 25.88
C THR A 561 -4.83 45.65 26.77
N GLU A 562 -4.93 45.79 28.10
CA GLU A 562 -4.77 44.68 29.05
C GLU A 562 -5.84 43.60 28.85
N TYR A 563 -7.11 43.95 28.62
CA TYR A 563 -8.16 42.98 28.28
C TYR A 563 -7.81 42.19 27.01
N SER A 564 -7.41 42.87 25.93
CA SER A 564 -7.08 42.24 24.66
C SER A 564 -5.88 41.28 24.75
N VAL A 565 -4.83 41.65 25.50
CA VAL A 565 -3.66 40.78 25.73
C VAL A 565 -4.04 39.60 26.63
N ASN A 566 -4.84 39.81 27.67
CA ASN A 566 -5.29 38.72 28.56
C ASN A 566 -6.16 37.69 27.81
N LEU A 567 -6.95 38.09 26.80
CA LEU A 567 -7.76 37.17 26.00
C LEU A 567 -6.93 36.05 25.33
N LEU A 568 -5.73 36.38 24.84
CA LEU A 568 -4.78 35.40 24.29
C LEU A 568 -4.40 34.34 25.33
N GLN A 569 -4.05 34.77 26.55
CA GLN A 569 -3.64 33.88 27.63
C GLN A 569 -4.81 33.05 28.18
N ILE A 570 -6.03 33.58 28.15
CA ILE A 570 -7.26 32.87 28.50
C ILE A 570 -7.52 31.73 27.51
N ASP A 571 -7.47 31.98 26.20
CA ASP A 571 -7.68 30.93 25.18
C ASP A 571 -6.60 29.82 25.26
N ILE A 572 -5.33 30.18 25.46
CA ILE A 572 -4.24 29.20 25.70
C ILE A 572 -4.54 28.31 26.91
N ASN A 573 -5.09 28.85 27.99
CA ASN A 573 -5.42 28.09 29.20
C ASN A 573 -6.67 27.22 29.04
N VAL A 574 -7.67 27.70 28.27
CA VAL A 574 -8.84 26.93 27.83
C VAL A 574 -8.40 25.74 26.99
N ASN A 575 -7.54 25.95 25.99
CA ASN A 575 -7.03 24.91 25.08
C ASN A 575 -6.20 23.83 25.81
N LYS A 576 -5.34 24.24 26.76
CA LYS A 576 -4.63 23.30 27.64
C LYS A 576 -5.60 22.47 28.49
N SER A 577 -6.60 23.11 29.08
CA SER A 577 -7.62 22.43 29.91
C SER A 577 -8.41 21.40 29.09
N ILE A 578 -8.82 21.75 27.87
CA ILE A 578 -9.45 20.84 26.90
C ILE A 578 -8.52 19.65 26.60
N GLY A 579 -7.24 19.92 26.33
CA GLY A 579 -6.22 18.90 26.08
C GLY A 579 -6.10 17.90 27.23
N ASP A 580 -5.91 18.40 28.45
CA ASP A 580 -5.65 17.58 29.64
C ASP A 580 -6.89 16.80 30.10
N PHE A 581 -8.07 17.42 30.13
CA PHE A 581 -9.32 16.69 30.45
C PHE A 581 -9.66 15.64 29.39
N GLY A 582 -9.44 15.94 28.10
CA GLY A 582 -9.61 14.98 27.02
C GLY A 582 -8.65 13.79 27.13
N ALA A 583 -7.36 14.06 27.34
CA ALA A 583 -6.33 13.04 27.50
C ALA A 583 -6.60 12.14 28.72
N GLN A 584 -7.00 12.73 29.85
CA GLN A 584 -7.34 12.01 31.07
C GLN A 584 -8.58 11.13 30.87
N TYR A 585 -9.64 11.65 30.24
CA TYR A 585 -10.87 10.90 30.02
C TYR A 585 -10.68 9.74 29.03
N ILE A 586 -9.95 9.95 27.93
CA ILE A 586 -9.66 8.89 26.95
C ILE A 586 -8.88 7.75 27.64
N LYS A 587 -7.83 8.07 28.42
CA LYS A 587 -7.10 7.07 29.24
C LYS A 587 -8.00 6.28 30.19
N GLN A 588 -8.95 6.95 30.86
CA GLN A 588 -9.90 6.31 31.77
C GLN A 588 -10.89 5.40 31.03
N LEU A 589 -11.32 5.78 29.83
CA LEU A 589 -12.23 5.00 29.00
C LEU A 589 -11.56 3.75 28.40
N THR A 590 -10.35 3.91 27.85
CA THR A 590 -9.57 2.79 27.26
C THR A 590 -9.03 1.83 28.32
N LYS A 591 -8.78 2.32 29.55
CA LYS A 591 -8.14 1.61 30.67
C LYS A 591 -6.71 1.14 30.37
N LYS A 592 -6.03 1.84 29.46
CA LYS A 592 -4.64 1.63 29.01
C LYS A 592 -4.09 2.92 28.41
N ASP A 593 -2.78 2.97 28.16
CA ASP A 593 -2.21 3.99 27.28
C ASP A 593 -2.85 3.97 25.89
N VAL A 594 -2.86 5.13 25.24
CA VAL A 594 -3.54 5.31 23.96
C VAL A 594 -2.52 5.03 22.86
N ASN A 595 -2.71 3.94 22.11
CA ASN A 595 -1.77 3.58 21.07
C ASN A 595 -1.97 4.52 19.87
N ASN A 596 -3.18 4.53 19.30
CA ASN A 596 -3.46 5.26 18.07
C ASN A 596 -4.68 6.16 18.19
N ILE A 597 -4.53 7.45 17.87
CA ILE A 597 -5.65 8.40 17.68
C ILE A 597 -5.80 8.75 16.21
N LEU A 598 -7.03 8.99 15.76
CA LEU A 598 -7.33 9.69 14.50
C LEU A 598 -7.84 11.11 14.78
N THR A 599 -7.40 12.08 14.00
CA THR A 599 -7.95 13.44 13.96
C THR A 599 -8.20 13.92 12.51
N HIS A 600 -8.93 15.02 12.38
CA HIS A 600 -9.44 15.56 11.11
C HIS A 600 -9.42 17.09 11.13
N CYS A 601 -9.24 17.72 9.96
CA CYS A 601 -8.97 19.15 9.79
C CYS A 601 -7.69 19.59 10.54
N ASN A 602 -7.58 20.89 10.83
CA ASN A 602 -6.62 21.46 11.76
C ASN A 602 -7.36 22.10 12.94
N THR A 603 -6.85 21.79 14.13
CA THR A 603 -7.43 22.12 15.44
C THR A 603 -6.32 22.50 16.43
N GLY A 604 -5.16 22.90 15.91
CA GLY A 604 -3.93 23.12 16.67
C GLY A 604 -3.70 24.57 17.06
N SER A 605 -2.43 24.90 17.25
CA SER A 605 -1.95 26.27 17.46
C SER A 605 -2.17 27.15 16.24
N LEU A 606 -2.33 26.56 15.05
CA LEU A 606 -2.68 27.28 13.82
C LEU A 606 -4.19 27.59 13.72
N ALA A 607 -5.03 27.07 14.63
CA ALA A 607 -6.48 27.29 14.65
C ALA A 607 -6.97 28.03 15.91
N THR A 608 -6.07 28.37 16.84
CA THR A 608 -6.36 28.92 18.18
C THR A 608 -5.32 29.96 18.58
N ALA A 609 -5.36 30.51 19.81
CA ALA A 609 -4.25 31.29 20.35
C ALA A 609 -2.94 30.48 20.49
N GLY A 610 -3.06 29.15 20.61
CA GLY A 610 -1.96 28.26 20.93
C GLY A 610 -2.49 26.97 21.58
N TYR A 611 -1.67 25.93 21.55
CA TYR A 611 -1.97 24.55 22.00
C TYR A 611 -3.04 23.81 21.17
N GLY A 612 -4.19 24.43 20.88
CA GLY A 612 -5.29 23.83 20.14
C GLY A 612 -6.23 22.95 20.98
N THR A 613 -7.32 22.49 20.36
CA THR A 613 -8.36 21.69 21.02
C THR A 613 -8.13 20.20 20.86
N ALA A 614 -8.52 19.60 19.72
CA ALA A 614 -8.32 18.16 19.48
C ALA A 614 -6.84 17.79 19.30
N LEU A 615 -6.06 18.64 18.61
CA LEU A 615 -4.60 18.49 18.60
C LEU A 615 -3.97 18.81 19.96
N GLY A 616 -4.64 19.61 20.81
CA GLY A 616 -4.28 19.79 22.22
C GLY A 616 -4.40 18.49 23.02
N VAL A 617 -5.47 17.72 22.82
CA VAL A 617 -5.62 16.37 23.44
C VAL A 617 -4.51 15.42 23.01
N ILE A 618 -4.11 15.48 21.73
CA ILE A 618 -2.97 14.71 21.21
C ILE A 618 -1.65 15.18 21.86
N ARG A 619 -1.45 16.49 22.03
CA ARG A 619 -0.30 17.08 22.75
C ARG A 619 -0.24 16.65 24.22
N SER A 620 -1.35 16.63 24.95
CA SER A 620 -1.42 16.17 26.35
C SER A 620 -1.16 14.65 26.49
N LEU A 621 -1.56 13.85 25.50
CA LEU A 621 -1.23 12.42 25.47
C LEU A 621 0.25 12.17 25.11
N HIS A 622 0.82 12.98 24.21
CA HIS A 622 2.25 12.92 23.86
C HIS A 622 3.16 13.36 25.01
N SER A 623 2.85 14.48 25.67
CA SER A 623 3.62 15.00 26.81
C SER A 623 3.62 14.03 28.00
N THR A 624 2.51 13.32 28.21
CA THR A 624 2.39 12.25 29.22
C THR A 624 2.91 10.89 28.76
N LYS A 625 3.56 10.81 27.59
CA LYS A 625 4.16 9.59 26.97
C LYS A 625 3.19 8.42 26.77
N SER A 626 1.90 8.74 26.58
CA SER A 626 0.81 7.78 26.45
C SER A 626 0.08 7.91 25.10
N LEU A 627 0.82 8.35 24.08
CA LEU A 627 0.45 8.33 22.67
C LEU A 627 1.53 7.52 21.95
N SER A 628 1.17 6.46 21.24
CA SER A 628 2.14 5.78 20.35
C SER A 628 2.15 6.39 18.94
N HIS A 629 1.01 6.82 18.42
CA HIS A 629 0.87 7.34 17.06
C HIS A 629 -0.38 8.23 16.85
N ALA A 630 -0.26 9.26 16.02
CA ALA A 630 -1.36 10.14 15.61
C ALA A 630 -1.60 10.07 14.10
N TYR A 631 -2.79 9.60 13.70
CA TYR A 631 -3.26 9.67 12.32
C TYR A 631 -4.00 11.00 12.07
N CYS A 632 -3.72 11.64 10.95
CA CYS A 632 -4.50 12.78 10.46
C CYS A 632 -4.97 12.53 9.02
N THR A 633 -6.18 12.96 8.68
CA THR A 633 -6.67 12.90 7.30
C THR A 633 -6.30 14.16 6.53
N GLU A 634 -6.20 14.09 5.20
CA GLU A 634 -5.84 15.24 4.35
C GLU A 634 -6.79 16.44 4.50
N THR A 635 -8.09 16.19 4.68
CA THR A 635 -9.17 17.18 4.76
C THR A 635 -9.36 17.98 3.46
N ARG A 636 -9.83 17.31 2.40
CA ARG A 636 -10.23 17.96 1.14
C ARG A 636 -11.49 18.83 1.33
N PRO A 637 -11.71 19.85 0.46
CA PRO A 637 -10.81 20.27 -0.62
C PRO A 637 -9.60 21.11 -0.15
N TYR A 638 -9.68 21.71 1.04
CA TYR A 638 -8.74 22.75 1.50
C TYR A 638 -7.41 22.25 2.07
N ASN A 639 -7.26 20.94 2.24
CA ASN A 639 -6.04 20.26 2.66
C ASN A 639 -5.52 20.74 4.03
N GLN A 640 -6.39 21.06 4.99
CA GLN A 640 -5.96 21.55 6.32
C GLN A 640 -5.14 20.50 7.07
N GLY A 641 -5.54 19.23 7.04
CA GLY A 641 -4.85 18.19 7.78
C GLY A 641 -3.49 17.84 7.18
N SER A 642 -3.39 17.78 5.85
CA SER A 642 -2.12 17.54 5.14
C SER A 642 -1.17 18.75 5.12
N ARG A 643 -1.68 19.99 5.12
CA ARG A 643 -0.83 21.20 5.09
C ARG A 643 -0.47 21.78 6.46
N LEU A 644 -1.37 21.68 7.44
CA LEU A 644 -1.24 22.37 8.73
C LEU A 644 -1.08 21.38 9.88
N THR A 645 -1.94 20.36 9.98
CA THR A 645 -1.88 19.38 11.09
C THR A 645 -0.65 18.46 10.98
N ALA A 646 -0.32 17.97 9.79
CA ALA A 646 0.91 17.22 9.56
C ALA A 646 2.17 18.07 9.85
N TRP A 647 2.13 19.37 9.54
CA TRP A 647 3.23 20.30 9.85
C TRP A 647 3.38 20.52 11.37
N GLU A 648 2.29 20.73 12.10
CA GLU A 648 2.31 20.82 13.58
C GLU A 648 2.77 19.52 14.25
N LEU A 649 2.27 18.35 13.79
CA LEU A 649 2.67 17.04 14.33
C LEU A 649 4.17 16.77 14.14
N LEU A 650 4.73 17.07 12.96
CA LEU A 650 6.16 16.94 12.69
C LEU A 650 7.01 17.93 13.48
N ARG A 651 6.56 19.19 13.60
CA ARG A 651 7.23 20.23 14.41
C ARG A 651 7.34 19.83 15.88
N ASP A 652 6.27 19.28 16.44
CA ASP A 652 6.20 18.86 17.84
C ASP A 652 6.84 17.48 18.09
N ASN A 653 7.45 16.88 17.05
CA ASN A 653 8.03 15.53 17.05
C ASN A 653 7.05 14.43 17.47
N ILE A 654 5.75 14.60 17.18
CA ILE A 654 4.70 13.62 17.48
C ILE A 654 4.72 12.51 16.41
N PRO A 655 4.90 11.22 16.79
CA PRO A 655 4.83 10.11 15.85
C PRO A 655 3.49 10.09 15.13
N SER A 656 3.51 10.17 13.80
CA SER A 656 2.30 10.50 13.03
C SER A 656 2.26 9.95 11.61
N THR A 657 1.08 9.93 11.01
CA THR A 657 0.87 9.52 9.61
C THR A 657 -0.32 10.25 9.00
N LEU A 658 -0.10 10.85 7.84
CA LEU A 658 -1.13 11.41 6.98
C LEU A 658 -1.82 10.29 6.18
N ILE A 659 -3.15 10.36 6.06
CA ILE A 659 -3.95 9.51 5.17
C ILE A 659 -4.92 10.34 4.32
N CYS A 660 -5.40 9.81 3.20
CA CYS A 660 -6.51 10.42 2.47
C CYS A 660 -7.84 10.25 3.23
N ASP A 661 -8.81 11.14 3.01
CA ASP A 661 -10.09 11.12 3.75
C ASP A 661 -10.89 9.82 3.51
N SER A 662 -10.71 9.19 2.35
CA SER A 662 -11.29 7.90 1.97
C SER A 662 -10.65 6.69 2.67
N MET A 663 -9.44 6.83 3.23
CA MET A 663 -8.69 5.71 3.83
C MET A 663 -9.11 5.39 5.26
N VAL A 664 -9.96 6.21 5.90
CA VAL A 664 -10.38 6.04 7.31
C VAL A 664 -11.03 4.66 7.56
N ALA A 665 -11.86 4.17 6.64
CA ALA A 665 -12.49 2.85 6.76
C ALA A 665 -11.46 1.70 6.69
N ALA A 666 -10.42 1.84 5.86
CA ALA A 666 -9.32 0.88 5.82
C ALA A 666 -8.46 0.97 7.09
N LEU A 667 -8.20 2.19 7.60
CA LEU A 667 -7.46 2.41 8.84
C LEU A 667 -8.15 1.70 10.02
N PHE A 668 -9.47 1.88 10.22
CA PHE A 668 -10.21 1.24 11.31
C PHE A 668 -10.37 -0.28 11.15
N LYS A 669 -10.15 -0.82 9.95
CA LYS A 669 -10.15 -2.26 9.68
C LYS A 669 -8.80 -2.90 9.96
N ASP A 670 -7.71 -2.25 9.54
CA ASP A 670 -6.36 -2.82 9.51
C ASP A 670 -5.48 -2.35 10.70
N LYS A 671 -5.90 -1.33 11.44
CA LYS A 671 -5.23 -0.79 12.65
C LYS A 671 -6.22 -0.63 13.80
N THR A 672 -5.78 -0.94 15.01
CA THR A 672 -6.54 -0.65 16.24
C THR A 672 -6.44 0.84 16.58
N ILE A 673 -7.44 1.62 16.16
CA ILE A 673 -7.60 3.02 16.61
C ILE A 673 -8.37 3.03 17.93
N ASP A 674 -7.82 3.73 18.93
CA ASP A 674 -8.33 3.74 20.31
C ASP A 674 -9.32 4.87 20.58
N ALA A 675 -9.21 5.99 19.84
CA ALA A 675 -10.18 7.08 19.84
C ALA A 675 -10.08 7.92 18.55
N VAL A 676 -11.18 8.56 18.16
CA VAL A 676 -11.19 9.70 17.25
C VAL A 676 -11.38 10.98 18.06
N VAL A 677 -10.59 12.02 17.79
CA VAL A 677 -10.78 13.35 18.40
C VAL A 677 -10.80 14.42 17.30
N VAL A 678 -11.90 15.16 17.19
CA VAL A 678 -12.10 16.24 16.22
C VAL A 678 -12.41 17.57 16.92
N GLY A 679 -12.29 18.68 16.19
CA GLY A 679 -12.75 19.99 16.67
C GLY A 679 -14.24 20.20 16.45
N ALA A 680 -14.70 21.43 16.68
CA ALA A 680 -16.02 21.91 16.27
C ALA A 680 -15.90 23.32 15.68
N ASP A 681 -16.77 23.65 14.73
CA ASP A 681 -17.09 25.03 14.32
C ASP A 681 -18.29 25.56 15.12
N ARG A 682 -19.25 24.67 15.44
CA ARG A 682 -20.35 24.92 16.38
C ARG A 682 -20.82 23.62 17.04
N VAL A 683 -21.10 23.66 18.33
CA VAL A 683 -21.88 22.62 19.04
C VAL A 683 -23.20 23.26 19.49
N VAL A 684 -24.35 22.63 19.23
CA VAL A 684 -25.67 23.19 19.61
C VAL A 684 -26.25 22.52 20.85
N ALA A 685 -27.42 22.97 21.35
CA ALA A 685 -27.88 22.61 22.69
C ALA A 685 -28.12 21.11 22.94
N ASN A 686 -28.41 20.28 21.93
CA ASN A 686 -28.51 18.81 22.10
C ASN A 686 -27.15 18.08 21.95
N GLY A 687 -26.08 18.80 21.62
CA GLY A 687 -24.74 18.27 21.36
C GLY A 687 -24.45 17.88 19.90
N ASP A 688 -25.39 18.09 18.97
CA ASP A 688 -25.08 18.00 17.54
C ASP A 688 -23.96 18.98 17.21
N THR A 689 -23.00 18.53 16.39
CA THR A 689 -21.76 19.27 16.13
C THR A 689 -21.59 19.52 14.65
N ALA A 690 -21.55 20.79 14.25
CA ALA A 690 -21.05 21.19 12.94
C ALA A 690 -19.52 21.29 12.98
N ASN A 691 -18.85 20.56 12.08
CA ASN A 691 -17.40 20.60 11.91
C ASN A 691 -17.05 20.37 10.42
N LYS A 692 -15.75 20.40 10.08
CA LYS A 692 -15.27 20.28 8.70
C LYS A 692 -15.85 19.06 7.98
N ILE A 693 -16.23 19.25 6.71
CA ILE A 693 -16.77 18.19 5.84
C ILE A 693 -15.87 16.95 5.84
N GLY A 694 -16.46 15.79 6.14
CA GLY A 694 -15.78 14.54 6.45
C GLY A 694 -15.93 14.12 7.93
N THR A 695 -16.31 15.03 8.84
CA THR A 695 -16.43 14.70 10.27
C THR A 695 -17.55 13.69 10.54
N TYR A 696 -18.73 13.91 9.96
CA TYR A 696 -19.87 12.99 10.04
C TYR A 696 -19.52 11.61 9.45
N GLN A 697 -18.82 11.58 8.31
CA GLN A 697 -18.35 10.32 7.71
C GLN A 697 -17.44 9.55 8.67
N ILE A 698 -16.49 10.23 9.33
CA ILE A 698 -15.59 9.60 10.31
C ILE A 698 -16.38 9.12 11.54
N ALA A 699 -17.39 9.87 12.00
CA ALA A 699 -18.23 9.48 13.13
C ALA A 699 -19.08 8.23 12.85
N VAL A 700 -19.66 8.11 11.64
CA VAL A 700 -20.39 6.93 11.19
C VAL A 700 -19.46 5.70 11.12
N LEU A 701 -18.25 5.87 10.55
CA LEU A 701 -17.24 4.81 10.50
C LEU A 701 -16.77 4.41 11.90
N ALA A 702 -16.59 5.37 12.81
CA ALA A 702 -16.18 5.11 14.18
C ALA A 702 -17.24 4.28 14.93
N LYS A 703 -18.52 4.63 14.80
CA LYS A 703 -19.66 3.86 15.34
C LYS A 703 -19.70 2.43 14.79
N TYR A 704 -19.51 2.24 13.48
CA TYR A 704 -19.46 0.91 12.86
C TYR A 704 -18.28 0.06 13.37
N HIS A 705 -17.10 0.66 13.55
CA HIS A 705 -15.90 -0.01 14.08
C HIS A 705 -15.81 -0.05 15.62
N SER A 706 -16.82 0.46 16.34
CA SER A 706 -16.83 0.59 17.81
C SER A 706 -15.67 1.41 18.40
N VAL A 707 -15.15 2.39 17.64
CA VAL A 707 -14.13 3.35 18.10
C VAL A 707 -14.84 4.54 18.77
N PRO A 708 -14.46 4.97 19.98
CA PRO A 708 -15.08 6.12 20.63
C PRO A 708 -14.72 7.42 19.92
N PHE A 709 -15.71 8.29 19.74
CA PHE A 709 -15.61 9.53 18.95
C PHE A 709 -15.83 10.76 19.83
N PHE A 710 -14.87 11.69 19.83
CA PHE A 710 -14.85 12.86 20.69
C PHE A 710 -14.80 14.18 19.92
N VAL A 711 -15.54 15.16 20.42
CA VAL A 711 -15.52 16.55 19.95
C VAL A 711 -14.82 17.42 21.00
N ALA A 712 -13.74 18.10 20.63
CA ALA A 712 -13.01 19.02 21.50
C ALA A 712 -13.36 20.48 21.16
N SER A 713 -14.09 21.14 22.05
CA SER A 713 -14.75 22.43 21.81
C SER A 713 -14.78 23.28 23.09
N PRO A 714 -14.32 24.55 23.05
CA PRO A 714 -14.44 25.47 24.19
C PRO A 714 -15.90 25.92 24.39
N GLN A 715 -16.23 26.43 25.58
CA GLN A 715 -17.54 27.05 25.87
C GLN A 715 -17.94 28.09 24.82
N SER A 716 -16.97 28.86 24.32
CA SER A 716 -17.17 29.92 23.33
C SER A 716 -17.76 29.44 21.99
N THR A 717 -17.63 28.16 21.67
CA THR A 717 -18.13 27.50 20.44
C THR A 717 -19.47 26.77 20.65
N ILE A 718 -20.00 26.76 21.88
CA ILE A 718 -21.26 26.07 22.21
C ILE A 718 -22.46 27.04 22.16
N ASP A 719 -23.28 26.89 21.12
CA ASP A 719 -24.46 27.70 20.80
C ASP A 719 -25.74 27.10 21.43
N MET A 720 -26.03 27.51 22.66
CA MET A 720 -27.24 27.13 23.39
C MET A 720 -28.54 27.78 22.86
N THR A 721 -28.49 28.60 21.79
CA THR A 721 -29.69 29.22 21.20
C THR A 721 -30.36 28.31 20.16
N ARG A 722 -29.57 27.43 19.52
CA ARG A 722 -30.02 26.39 18.59
C ARG A 722 -30.32 25.09 19.31
N LYS A 723 -31.33 24.36 18.84
CA LYS A 723 -31.83 23.13 19.47
C LYS A 723 -31.23 21.87 18.85
N THR A 724 -31.16 21.79 17.52
CA THR A 724 -30.64 20.63 16.77
C THR A 724 -29.69 21.07 15.66
N GLY A 725 -28.95 20.12 15.10
CA GLY A 725 -28.03 20.36 14.00
C GLY A 725 -28.70 20.91 12.74
N ASP A 726 -30.00 20.63 12.55
CA ASP A 726 -30.81 21.14 11.43
C ASP A 726 -30.96 22.66 11.45
N ASP A 727 -30.83 23.30 12.62
CA ASP A 727 -30.83 24.76 12.75
C ASP A 727 -29.58 25.41 12.11
N ILE A 728 -28.52 24.65 11.82
CA ILE A 728 -27.19 25.18 11.45
C ILE A 728 -27.10 25.39 9.92
N PRO A 729 -26.93 26.64 9.44
CA PRO A 729 -26.70 26.89 8.02
C PRO A 729 -25.30 26.42 7.60
N ILE A 730 -25.23 25.57 6.58
CA ILE A 730 -23.97 25.04 6.04
C ILE A 730 -23.41 26.01 4.99
N GLU A 731 -22.15 26.42 5.18
CA GLU A 731 -21.40 27.25 4.22
C GLU A 731 -21.01 26.44 2.98
N GLU A 732 -21.77 26.50 1.89
CA GLU A 732 -21.29 26.04 0.58
C GLU A 732 -20.35 27.08 -0.06
N ARG A 733 -19.32 26.60 -0.77
CA ARG A 733 -18.26 27.44 -1.35
C ARG A 733 -18.09 27.23 -2.86
N PRO A 734 -17.41 28.15 -3.58
CA PRO A 734 -17.17 28.00 -5.00
C PRO A 734 -16.57 26.64 -5.35
N GLY A 735 -17.12 25.97 -6.37
CA GLY A 735 -16.65 24.65 -6.82
C GLY A 735 -15.17 24.66 -7.23
N ASP A 736 -14.63 25.81 -7.63
CA ASP A 736 -13.23 26.02 -8.01
C ASP A 736 -12.21 25.55 -6.95
N GLU A 737 -12.53 25.63 -5.66
CA GLU A 737 -11.68 25.11 -4.57
C GLU A 737 -11.53 23.58 -4.63
N MET A 738 -12.57 22.89 -5.10
CA MET A 738 -12.54 21.46 -5.33
C MET A 738 -11.91 21.14 -6.69
N LYS A 739 -12.24 21.92 -7.74
CA LYS A 739 -11.74 21.72 -9.11
C LYS A 739 -10.25 21.94 -9.28
N LYS A 740 -9.67 22.88 -8.51
CA LYS A 740 -8.30 23.37 -8.67
C LYS A 740 -7.49 23.19 -7.39
N VAL A 741 -6.20 22.87 -7.51
CA VAL A 741 -5.26 22.80 -6.39
C VAL A 741 -4.02 23.62 -6.76
N ALA A 742 -3.63 24.56 -5.91
CA ALA A 742 -2.54 25.52 -6.19
C ALA A 742 -2.69 26.25 -7.56
N GLY A 743 -3.93 26.52 -7.99
CA GLY A 743 -4.26 27.13 -9.28
C GLY A 743 -4.33 26.15 -10.46
N ILE A 744 -3.82 24.93 -10.32
CA ILE A 744 -3.83 23.89 -11.36
C ILE A 744 -5.20 23.19 -11.37
N GLN A 745 -5.83 23.09 -12.54
CA GLN A 745 -7.08 22.37 -12.75
C GLN A 745 -6.85 20.85 -12.64
N ILE A 746 -7.59 20.18 -11.74
CA ILE A 746 -7.49 18.73 -11.47
C ILE A 746 -8.68 17.95 -12.05
N THR A 747 -9.82 18.61 -12.22
CA THR A 747 -11.09 18.00 -12.67
C THR A 747 -11.44 18.40 -14.11
N ALA A 748 -12.41 17.72 -14.74
CA ALA A 748 -12.96 18.17 -16.01
C ALA A 748 -13.53 19.61 -15.87
N PRO A 749 -13.17 20.58 -16.74
CA PRO A 749 -13.45 22.01 -16.50
C PRO A 749 -14.92 22.34 -16.20
N GLU A 750 -15.84 21.77 -16.96
CA GLU A 750 -17.27 22.08 -16.94
C GLU A 750 -18.07 21.31 -15.88
N ILE A 751 -17.45 20.40 -15.11
CA ILE A 751 -18.18 19.59 -14.13
C ILE A 751 -18.81 20.48 -13.05
N ASN A 752 -20.04 20.17 -12.63
CA ASN A 752 -20.64 20.81 -11.46
C ASN A 752 -20.05 20.22 -10.18
N CYS A 753 -19.89 21.04 -9.13
CA CYS A 753 -19.35 20.60 -7.85
C CYS A 753 -20.27 21.04 -6.71
N TRP A 754 -20.62 20.10 -5.84
CA TRP A 754 -21.20 20.38 -4.54
C TRP A 754 -20.04 20.50 -3.53
N ASN A 755 -19.89 21.66 -2.89
CA ASN A 755 -18.74 21.97 -2.02
C ASN A 755 -19.21 22.54 -0.66
N PRO A 756 -19.90 21.75 0.17
CA PRO A 756 -20.21 22.12 1.55
C PRO A 756 -18.92 22.16 2.38
N SER A 757 -18.68 23.28 3.06
CA SER A 757 -17.50 23.42 3.93
C SER A 757 -17.62 22.63 5.23
N PHE A 758 -18.82 22.22 5.63
CA PHE A 758 -19.07 21.60 6.93
C PHE A 758 -20.11 20.49 6.79
N ASP A 759 -20.08 19.53 7.71
CA ASP A 759 -21.18 18.60 7.95
C ASP A 759 -21.62 18.65 9.42
N VAL A 760 -22.80 18.11 9.68
CA VAL A 760 -23.36 17.94 11.03
C VAL A 760 -23.15 16.51 11.46
N THR A 761 -22.45 16.31 12.57
CA THR A 761 -22.37 15.04 13.28
C THR A 761 -23.48 14.99 14.35
N PRO A 762 -24.47 14.07 14.24
CA PRO A 762 -25.50 13.92 15.26
C PRO A 762 -24.93 13.47 16.60
N ASN A 763 -25.54 13.95 17.68
CA ASN A 763 -25.17 13.66 19.07
C ASN A 763 -25.12 12.15 19.38
N GLU A 764 -25.92 11.32 18.70
CA GLU A 764 -25.94 9.86 18.84
C GLU A 764 -24.71 9.12 18.27
N LEU A 765 -23.78 9.85 17.63
CA LEU A 765 -22.47 9.35 17.22
C LEU A 765 -21.35 9.80 18.17
N ILE A 766 -21.61 10.77 19.06
CA ILE A 766 -20.59 11.44 19.88
C ILE A 766 -20.51 10.79 21.26
N THR A 767 -19.35 10.21 21.57
CA THR A 767 -19.05 9.57 22.87
C THR A 767 -18.85 10.59 23.98
N GLY A 768 -18.30 11.77 23.65
CA GLY A 768 -18.15 12.87 24.60
C GLY A 768 -17.70 14.18 23.95
N ILE A 769 -18.12 15.28 24.55
CA ILE A 769 -17.76 16.66 24.21
C ILE A 769 -16.78 17.13 25.29
N ILE A 770 -15.54 17.39 24.89
CA ILE A 770 -14.40 17.78 25.73
C ILE A 770 -14.33 19.30 25.76
N THR A 771 -14.40 19.89 26.96
CA THR A 771 -14.42 21.34 27.21
C THR A 771 -13.39 21.69 28.30
N GLU A 772 -13.17 22.99 28.52
CA GLU A 772 -12.34 23.52 29.61
C GLU A 772 -12.88 23.25 31.02
N PHE A 773 -14.11 22.74 31.15
CA PHE A 773 -14.68 22.34 32.43
C PHE A 773 -14.58 20.83 32.71
N GLY A 774 -14.49 20.03 31.65
CA GLY A 774 -14.46 18.57 31.69
C GLY A 774 -15.03 17.94 30.42
N VAL A 775 -15.29 16.63 30.48
CA VAL A 775 -15.88 15.86 29.36
C VAL A 775 -17.34 15.51 29.67
N PHE A 776 -18.24 15.89 28.76
CA PHE A 776 -19.68 15.71 28.91
C PHE A 776 -20.23 14.78 27.83
N ALA A 777 -21.06 13.81 28.19
CA ALA A 777 -21.92 13.14 27.21
C ALA A 777 -22.93 14.16 26.64
N PRO A 778 -23.34 14.09 25.37
CA PRO A 778 -24.23 15.09 24.76
C PRO A 778 -25.52 15.35 25.55
N ASN A 779 -26.16 14.29 26.07
CA ASN A 779 -27.36 14.39 26.90
C ASN A 779 -27.15 15.07 28.28
N GLN A 780 -25.90 15.36 28.67
CA GLN A 780 -25.53 16.07 29.90
C GLN A 780 -25.12 17.53 29.63
N LEU A 781 -25.06 17.97 28.38
CA LEU A 781 -24.60 19.31 28.00
C LEU A 781 -25.53 20.42 28.52
N GLN A 782 -26.85 20.25 28.40
CA GLN A 782 -27.82 21.23 28.91
C GLN A 782 -27.91 21.28 30.45
N THR A 783 -27.52 20.20 31.13
CA THR A 783 -27.76 20.03 32.58
C THR A 783 -26.49 20.21 33.40
N LYS A 784 -25.45 19.42 33.15
CA LYS A 784 -24.19 19.47 33.92
C LYS A 784 -23.29 20.62 33.49
N PHE A 785 -23.04 20.79 32.19
CA PHE A 785 -22.17 21.85 31.69
C PHE A 785 -22.76 23.25 31.98
N VAL A 786 -24.08 23.43 31.86
CA VAL A 786 -24.74 24.69 32.27
C VAL A 786 -24.63 24.93 33.80
N ALA A 787 -24.65 23.88 34.63
CA ALA A 787 -24.47 24.01 36.07
C ALA A 787 -23.01 24.34 36.45
N GLU A 788 -22.03 23.68 35.83
CA GLU A 788 -20.60 23.96 36.00
C GLU A 788 -20.20 25.36 35.49
N TYR A 789 -20.69 25.74 34.31
CA TYR A 789 -20.49 27.09 33.79
C TYR A 789 -21.04 28.14 34.76
N ARG A 790 -22.23 27.93 35.34
CA ARG A 790 -22.82 28.82 36.35
C ARG A 790 -22.09 28.81 37.69
N SER A 791 -21.37 27.75 38.06
CA SER A 791 -20.60 27.70 39.32
C SER A 791 -19.19 28.28 39.18
N ARG A 792 -18.54 28.09 38.02
CA ARG A 792 -17.18 28.59 37.74
C ARG A 792 -17.16 30.01 37.14
N SER A 793 -18.30 30.54 36.67
CA SER A 793 -18.45 31.95 36.25
C SER A 793 -18.43 32.92 37.43
N ILE A 794 -17.25 33.13 38.01
CA ILE A 794 -16.99 34.26 38.92
C ILE A 794 -17.26 35.57 38.14
N PRO A 795 -18.02 36.54 38.69
CA PRO A 795 -18.39 37.74 37.96
C PRO A 795 -17.21 38.71 37.82
N PHE A 796 -16.43 38.57 36.74
CA PHE A 796 -15.51 39.62 36.30
C PHE A 796 -16.32 40.88 35.97
N PHE A 797 -16.27 41.87 36.88
CA PHE A 797 -17.06 43.11 36.86
C PHE A 797 -18.56 42.97 36.54
N GLY A 798 -19.27 42.37 37.49
CA GLY A 798 -20.65 42.73 37.83
C GLY A 798 -21.68 42.64 36.70
N ARG A 799 -22.21 41.44 36.43
CA ARG A 799 -23.47 41.28 35.68
C ARG A 799 -24.65 41.16 36.65
N GLN A 800 -25.61 42.07 36.57
CA GLN A 800 -26.95 41.82 37.10
C GLN A 800 -27.60 40.66 36.31
N ARG A 801 -28.48 39.90 36.96
CA ARG A 801 -29.11 38.71 36.37
C ARG A 801 -30.16 39.10 35.31
N MET A 802 -30.04 38.56 34.10
CA MET A 802 -31.23 38.10 33.39
C MET A 802 -31.59 36.70 33.90
N VAL A 803 -32.80 36.56 34.43
CA VAL A 803 -33.34 35.26 34.88
C VAL A 803 -34.26 34.72 33.79
N TRP A 804 -33.92 33.55 33.26
CA TRP A 804 -34.83 32.77 32.43
C TRP A 804 -35.71 31.91 33.34
N SER A 805 -37.01 32.21 33.39
CA SER A 805 -38.05 31.30 33.89
C SER A 805 -38.90 30.80 32.73
N THR A 806 -39.34 29.55 32.79
CA THR A 806 -40.28 28.96 31.82
C THR A 806 -41.70 29.50 31.95
N ASP A 807 -41.99 30.16 33.08
CA ASP A 807 -43.30 30.64 33.46
C ASP A 807 -43.30 32.18 33.61
N GLY A 808 -44.47 32.77 33.37
CA GLY A 808 -44.62 34.18 32.99
C GLY A 808 -44.30 35.24 34.04
N ILE A 809 -44.19 36.49 33.54
CA ILE A 809 -43.72 37.68 34.26
C ILE A 809 -44.44 37.90 35.59
N ARG A 810 -43.73 37.70 36.71
CA ARG A 810 -44.05 38.31 38.01
C ARG A 810 -42.78 38.70 38.77
N GLN A 811 -42.55 40.01 38.91
CA GLN A 811 -41.57 40.51 39.86
C GLN A 811 -42.06 40.30 41.30
N ARG A 812 -41.18 39.82 42.18
CA ARG A 812 -41.28 40.01 43.63
C ARG A 812 -39.88 40.24 44.20
N PRO A 813 -39.66 41.24 45.06
CA PRO A 813 -38.41 41.39 45.79
C PRO A 813 -38.31 40.33 46.90
N TYR A 814 -37.09 39.91 47.23
CA TYR A 814 -36.83 39.04 48.38
C TYR A 814 -35.66 39.59 49.22
N HIS A 815 -35.95 39.98 50.46
CA HIS A 815 -34.94 40.35 51.47
C HIS A 815 -34.54 39.13 52.33
N SER A 816 -33.56 39.32 53.21
CA SER A 816 -32.89 38.31 54.07
C SER A 816 -32.04 37.29 53.27
N SER A 817 -30.72 37.16 53.45
CA SER A 817 -29.83 37.08 54.63
C SER A 817 -29.63 35.65 55.18
N LYS A 818 -28.46 35.41 55.79
CA LYS A 818 -27.88 34.10 56.20
C LYS A 818 -27.44 33.15 55.06
N ARG A 819 -26.21 33.33 54.54
CA ARG A 819 -25.28 32.24 54.14
C ARG A 819 -23.84 32.72 53.83
N PRO A 820 -22.99 32.98 54.85
CA PRO A 820 -21.53 33.10 54.65
C PRO A 820 -20.68 32.21 55.59
N LEU A 821 -21.26 31.15 56.19
CA LEU A 821 -20.60 30.36 57.25
C LEU A 821 -20.34 28.87 56.92
N LEU A 822 -20.77 28.36 55.76
CA LEU A 822 -20.43 26.99 55.33
C LEU A 822 -19.08 26.94 54.61
N VAL A 823 -18.92 27.75 53.56
CA VAL A 823 -17.72 27.79 52.68
C VAL A 823 -16.43 28.01 53.47
N PHE A 824 -16.48 28.78 54.55
CA PHE A 824 -15.33 29.07 55.42
C PHE A 824 -14.82 27.84 56.19
N ARG A 825 -15.68 26.84 56.43
CA ARG A 825 -15.31 25.60 57.13
C ARG A 825 -14.65 24.61 56.18
N ASP A 826 -15.24 24.41 55.01
CA ASP A 826 -14.74 23.48 53.99
C ASP A 826 -13.32 23.87 53.52
N ALA A 827 -13.05 25.18 53.38
CA ALA A 827 -11.71 25.69 53.07
C ALA A 827 -10.69 25.47 54.21
N LEU A 828 -11.12 25.60 55.47
CA LEU A 828 -10.26 25.39 56.64
C LEU A 828 -9.94 23.92 56.88
N ASP A 829 -10.87 23.01 56.58
CA ASP A 829 -10.64 21.58 56.71
C ASP A 829 -9.83 21.01 55.51
N PHE A 830 -9.94 21.62 54.32
CA PHE A 830 -9.02 21.37 53.18
C PHE A 830 -7.56 21.80 53.48
N LEU A 831 -7.36 22.95 54.14
CA LEU A 831 -6.03 23.39 54.57
C LEU A 831 -5.41 22.52 55.69
N LYS A 832 -6.24 21.78 56.45
CA LYS A 832 -5.76 20.85 57.50
C LYS A 832 -5.48 19.44 57.00
N SER A 833 -5.92 19.06 55.80
CA SER A 833 -5.87 17.66 55.34
C SER A 833 -4.51 17.22 54.75
N GLY A 834 -3.41 17.94 55.03
CA GLY A 834 -2.04 17.43 54.94
C GLY A 834 -1.58 16.93 53.56
N SER A 835 -1.96 17.61 52.46
CA SER A 835 -1.50 17.23 51.11
C SER A 835 0.02 17.42 50.96
N PRO A 836 0.79 16.40 50.50
CA PRO A 836 2.25 16.52 50.33
C PRO A 836 2.73 17.54 49.28
N PHE A 837 1.83 18.13 48.50
CA PHE A 837 2.16 18.91 47.30
C PHE A 837 2.80 20.28 47.57
N LEU A 838 2.79 20.77 48.82
CA LEU A 838 3.35 22.08 49.20
C LEU A 838 4.78 22.04 49.77
N LEU A 839 5.45 20.88 49.73
CA LEU A 839 6.85 20.72 50.20
C LEU A 839 7.92 20.75 49.08
N SER A 840 7.54 20.97 47.82
CA SER A 840 8.46 20.99 46.65
C SER A 840 8.89 22.38 46.19
N LEU A 841 8.38 23.46 46.78
CA LEU A 841 8.75 24.84 46.47
C LEU A 841 9.65 25.40 47.58
N GLY A 842 10.96 25.31 47.39
CA GLY A 842 11.98 25.74 48.35
C GLY A 842 12.11 27.26 48.48
N VAL A 843 11.13 27.91 49.10
CA VAL A 843 11.16 29.32 49.50
C VAL A 843 11.41 29.40 51.02
N PRO A 844 12.40 30.15 51.51
CA PRO A 844 12.66 30.26 52.94
C PRO A 844 11.52 31.02 53.65
N LEU A 845 10.89 30.39 54.64
CA LEU A 845 9.87 31.00 55.48
C LEU A 845 10.49 32.05 56.41
N GLY A 846 10.04 33.31 56.29
CA GLY A 846 10.51 34.41 57.13
C GLY A 846 9.46 35.50 57.35
N SER A 847 9.13 35.74 58.62
CA SER A 847 8.21 36.77 59.17
C SER A 847 6.70 36.58 58.95
N ASP A 848 5.96 36.62 60.06
CA ASP A 848 4.52 36.31 60.19
C ASP A 848 3.55 37.40 59.67
N SER A 849 3.96 38.20 58.68
CA SER A 849 3.16 39.32 58.17
C SER A 849 1.96 38.89 57.31
N LEU A 850 2.02 37.72 56.68
CA LEU A 850 1.04 37.33 55.65
C LEU A 850 -0.36 37.02 56.20
N ALA A 851 -0.46 36.52 57.44
CA ALA A 851 -1.74 36.10 58.02
C ALA A 851 -2.68 37.28 58.36
N LEU A 852 -2.11 38.45 58.68
CA LEU A 852 -2.89 39.63 59.09
C LEU A 852 -3.50 40.36 57.88
N ASN A 853 -2.73 40.52 56.81
CA ASN A 853 -3.13 41.30 55.63
C ASN A 853 -4.30 40.66 54.85
N VAL A 854 -4.41 39.32 54.84
CA VAL A 854 -5.55 38.63 54.19
C VAL A 854 -6.88 38.93 54.90
N CYS A 855 -6.86 39.20 56.20
CA CYS A 855 -8.07 39.51 56.97
C CYS A 855 -8.56 40.95 56.77
N GLN A 856 -7.71 41.89 56.35
CA GLN A 856 -8.09 43.28 56.07
C GLN A 856 -8.58 43.53 54.63
N LEU A 857 -8.44 42.54 53.74
CA LEU A 857 -8.86 42.62 52.33
C LEU A 857 -10.30 42.12 52.08
N PHE A 858 -11.01 41.68 53.13
CA PHE A 858 -12.36 41.11 53.07
C PHE A 858 -13.29 41.61 54.20
N ALA A 859 -13.04 42.82 54.70
CA ALA A 859 -13.88 43.55 55.65
C ALA A 859 -14.36 44.87 55.03
#